data_AF-A0A9Q1FN26-F1
#
_entry.id   AF-A0A9Q1FN26-F1
#
_cell.length_a   1.000
_cell.length_b   1.000
_cell.length_c   1.000
_cell.angle_alpha   90.00
_cell.angle_beta   90.00
_cell.angle_gamma   90.00
#
_symmetry.space_group_name_H-M   'P 1'
#
loop_
_entity.id
_entity.type
_entity.pdbx_description
1 polymer ?
#
loop_
_entity_poly.entity_id
_entity_poly.type
_entity_poly.pdbx_seq_one_letter_code
_entity_poly.pdbx_strand_id
1 'polypeptide(L)'
;MNVQPQAHTHLDFSGSDSFSEKTKLMDVSASLKVSFLAGLVEVGGSARYLKDKMSSMQQCRVTMQYKQTTEFKHLTMTQLGHVTYPDVFDQKIATHVVTAVLYGAEAFMVFDQMALNENDKQDIQGEMHVMIKKIPEVEISGSGKVILTDEEKKKVDKFSCTFHGDYTLEQNPTSYEEAVLLYKQLPKLLGEDKRKAVPVSVWLYPLKNLDSKAAQLVRAIGVELVSHAEAIMGQLQEAKMRANDSIRRCEAIKVPDITDKLAKFQDKLASYTVILLQNLRKVLPAIRAGTEGEQTLVDILKFHDDSSFSHDKMRKWLDEKESEIGVLEEYINSLGSVPIVPPGPELDKVLFDPQYHNIFMFTFTSLKYEEPYLSNLHECLASEEFNKMGEICVAHDFSFKDEALPWFRDPEISKRMRGVLVPFQQCEKTKLLDVSASLKVSFLAGLVKNPTSYEEAVLLYKQLPKLLGEDQRKAVPVRVWLYPLKNLDSRAAQLVREIGVELVSHAEAIMGQLQEAKMRANDSIRQCDAIKVPVIKDKLAKFQDKLASYTVILLQNIRKVLPAIRAGTEGDQTLVDILKFHDDSSFSHDKIRKWLDEKESEIGVLEEYINSLGSVAVVPPGPELDKVLFGPQYHNIFMFTFTSLKYEEPYLSNIRECLASEEFNKMGEICVAHDFSFKEEALPWFRDPEISKRMRWVLIEFQQWCFYLGKKLIISYISDTSYPGASIFSYIDGALTNHNYHYGD
;
A
#
# COMPACT_ATOMS: atom_id res chain seq x y z
N MET A 1 2.35 -51.97 -1.84
CA MET A 1 2.31 -50.78 -0.97
C MET A 1 1.61 -51.22 0.30
N ASN A 2 2.31 -51.11 1.42
CA ASN A 2 1.78 -51.50 2.72
C ASN A 2 1.10 -50.30 3.35
N VAL A 3 -0.02 -50.54 4.04
CA VAL A 3 -0.81 -49.52 4.74
C VAL A 3 -0.92 -49.92 6.21
N GLN A 4 -0.60 -49.00 7.11
CA GLN A 4 -0.68 -49.19 8.55
C GLN A 4 -1.53 -48.08 9.18
N PRO A 5 -2.56 -48.39 9.98
CA PRO A 5 -3.30 -47.38 10.72
C PRO A 5 -2.39 -46.65 11.71
N GLN A 6 -2.44 -45.32 11.73
CA GLN A 6 -1.66 -44.48 12.65
C GLN A 6 -2.50 -43.28 13.10
N ALA A 7 -3.61 -43.55 13.79
CA ALA A 7 -4.56 -42.54 14.21
C ALA A 7 -4.15 -41.86 15.53
N HIS A 8 -3.64 -40.63 15.47
CA HIS A 8 -3.32 -39.82 16.64
C HIS A 8 -3.86 -38.40 16.47
N THR A 9 -4.19 -37.75 17.59
CA THR A 9 -4.54 -36.33 17.62
C THR A 9 -3.54 -35.61 18.51
N HIS A 10 -2.97 -34.53 18.01
CA HIS A 10 -2.04 -33.65 18.72
C HIS A 10 -2.63 -32.24 18.79
N LEU A 11 -2.36 -31.57 19.90
CA LEU A 11 -2.78 -30.19 20.12
C LEU A 11 -1.63 -29.41 20.73
N ASP A 12 -1.25 -28.32 20.10
CA ASP A 12 -0.21 -27.41 20.57
C ASP A 12 -0.68 -25.96 20.55
N PHE A 13 0.03 -25.14 21.30
CA PHE A 13 -0.23 -23.71 21.42
C PHE A 13 1.08 -22.94 21.34
N SER A 14 1.12 -21.89 20.51
CA SER A 14 2.25 -20.96 20.43
C SER A 14 1.79 -19.55 20.80
N GLY A 15 2.51 -18.91 21.71
CA GLY A 15 2.37 -17.47 22.00
C GLY A 15 3.38 -16.60 21.21
N SER A 16 4.03 -17.16 20.19
CA SER A 16 5.02 -16.48 19.37
C SER A 16 4.72 -16.68 17.88
N ASP A 17 4.86 -15.60 17.10
CA ASP A 17 4.72 -15.58 15.64
C ASP A 17 6.08 -15.70 14.92
N SER A 18 7.19 -15.89 15.65
CA SER A 18 8.51 -15.98 15.04
C SER A 18 8.60 -17.16 14.07
N PHE A 19 9.33 -16.98 12.96
CA PHE A 19 9.47 -18.02 11.96
C PHE A 19 10.05 -19.32 12.54
N SER A 20 10.96 -19.23 13.52
CA SER A 20 11.45 -20.38 14.29
C SER A 20 10.35 -21.14 15.01
N GLU A 21 9.48 -20.45 15.75
CA GLU A 21 8.40 -21.13 16.48
C GLU A 21 7.35 -21.70 15.51
N LYS A 22 7.05 -21.02 14.40
CA LYS A 22 6.16 -21.59 13.36
C LYS A 22 6.72 -22.86 12.75
N THR A 23 8.00 -22.85 12.38
CA THR A 23 8.66 -24.00 11.78
C THR A 23 8.85 -25.15 12.75
N LYS A 24 9.06 -24.86 14.03
CA LYS A 24 9.08 -25.86 15.12
C LYS A 24 7.71 -26.51 15.31
N LEU A 25 6.64 -25.71 15.33
CA LEU A 25 5.26 -26.20 15.44
C LEU A 25 4.91 -27.16 14.29
N MET A 26 5.43 -26.89 13.10
CA MET A 26 5.23 -27.71 11.89
C MET A 26 6.28 -28.82 11.68
N ASP A 27 7.26 -28.98 12.58
CA ASP A 27 8.38 -29.92 12.44
C ASP A 27 9.17 -29.76 11.12
N VAL A 28 9.43 -28.50 10.73
CA VAL A 28 10.17 -28.14 9.51
C VAL A 28 11.68 -28.14 9.78
N SER A 29 12.40 -29.06 9.13
CA SER A 29 13.87 -29.16 9.21
C SER A 29 14.60 -27.89 8.72
N ALA A 30 15.78 -27.61 9.27
CA ALA A 30 16.60 -26.43 8.91
C ALA A 30 16.85 -26.29 7.39
N SER A 31 17.13 -27.38 6.69
CA SER A 31 17.32 -27.37 5.23
C SER A 31 16.06 -26.89 4.50
N LEU A 32 14.87 -27.29 4.98
CA LEU A 32 13.61 -26.86 4.39
C LEU A 32 13.26 -25.42 4.79
N LYS A 33 13.63 -24.98 6.00
CA LYS A 33 13.44 -23.59 6.48
C LYS A 33 14.02 -22.57 5.51
N VAL A 34 15.31 -22.68 5.20
CA VAL A 34 15.99 -21.70 4.32
C VAL A 34 15.44 -21.73 2.89
N SER A 35 14.98 -22.91 2.42
CA SER A 35 14.30 -23.01 1.12
C SER A 35 12.94 -22.34 1.11
N PHE A 36 12.19 -22.47 2.20
CA PHE A 36 10.93 -21.76 2.35
C PHE A 36 11.16 -20.23 2.40
N LEU A 37 12.13 -19.77 3.19
CA LEU A 37 12.48 -18.34 3.26
C LEU A 37 12.83 -17.81 1.86
N ALA A 38 13.65 -18.52 1.11
CA ALA A 38 14.04 -18.17 -0.26
C ALA A 38 12.94 -18.33 -1.33
N GLY A 39 11.71 -18.70 -0.95
CA GLY A 39 10.60 -18.88 -1.89
C GLY A 39 10.76 -20.08 -2.84
N LEU A 40 11.64 -21.03 -2.52
CA LEU A 40 11.81 -22.28 -3.27
C LEU A 40 10.72 -23.32 -2.97
N VAL A 41 9.93 -23.10 -1.89
CA VAL A 41 8.88 -24.00 -1.44
C VAL A 41 7.52 -23.32 -1.59
N GLU A 42 6.66 -23.91 -2.40
CA GLU A 42 5.26 -23.52 -2.48
C GLU A 42 4.47 -24.20 -1.35
N VAL A 43 3.61 -23.45 -0.66
CA VAL A 43 2.77 -23.95 0.43
C VAL A 43 1.28 -23.80 0.12
N GLY A 44 0.50 -24.79 0.54
CA GLY A 44 -0.96 -24.82 0.44
C GLY A 44 -1.57 -25.30 1.76
N GLY A 45 -2.91 -25.28 1.85
CA GLY A 45 -3.64 -25.76 3.02
C GLY A 45 -3.18 -25.09 4.32
N SER A 46 -2.99 -25.90 5.36
CA SER A 46 -2.50 -25.50 6.68
C SER A 46 -1.14 -24.78 6.66
N ALA A 47 -0.23 -25.19 5.77
CA ALA A 47 1.12 -24.62 5.65
C ALA A 47 1.13 -23.15 5.19
N ARG A 48 -0.01 -22.59 4.75
CA ARG A 48 -0.16 -21.14 4.53
C ARG A 48 0.08 -20.33 5.81
N TYR A 49 -0.09 -20.93 6.99
CA TYR A 49 0.28 -20.36 8.28
C TYR A 49 1.72 -19.81 8.32
N LEU A 50 2.67 -20.43 7.61
CA LEU A 50 4.06 -19.96 7.55
C LEU A 50 4.21 -18.60 6.85
N LYS A 51 3.25 -18.21 6.00
CA LYS A 51 3.23 -16.93 5.29
C LYS A 51 2.44 -15.85 6.03
N ASP A 52 1.58 -16.24 6.96
CA ASP A 52 0.91 -15.31 7.85
C ASP A 52 1.97 -14.63 8.73
N LYS A 53 1.93 -13.32 8.87
CA LYS A 53 2.87 -12.55 9.70
C LYS A 53 2.12 -11.42 10.37
N MET A 54 2.51 -11.08 11.60
CA MET A 54 2.01 -9.86 12.24
C MET A 54 2.35 -8.62 11.40
N SER A 55 1.45 -7.63 11.46
CA SER A 55 1.57 -6.37 10.70
C SER A 55 2.00 -5.17 11.55
N SER A 56 2.00 -5.33 12.87
CA SER A 56 2.21 -4.28 13.87
C SER A 56 2.96 -4.86 15.08
N MET A 57 3.78 -4.04 15.73
CA MET A 57 4.40 -4.37 17.00
C MET A 57 3.37 -4.38 18.14
N GLN A 58 2.22 -3.72 17.99
CA GLN A 58 1.15 -3.69 18.99
C GLN A 58 0.24 -4.94 18.94
N GLN A 59 0.44 -5.81 17.95
CA GLN A 59 -0.37 -7.01 17.79
C GLN A 59 0.06 -8.10 18.79
N CYS A 60 -0.89 -8.59 19.58
CA CYS A 60 -0.77 -9.80 20.40
C CYS A 60 -1.33 -10.99 19.62
N ARG A 61 -0.64 -12.14 19.66
CA ARG A 61 -0.99 -13.30 18.84
C ARG A 61 -0.76 -14.60 19.58
N VAL A 62 -1.77 -15.47 19.54
CA VAL A 62 -1.66 -16.85 20.03
C VAL A 62 -2.24 -17.79 18.98
N THR A 63 -1.50 -18.83 18.65
CA THR A 63 -1.90 -19.83 17.64
C THR A 63 -2.19 -21.16 18.32
N MET A 64 -3.33 -21.77 18.00
CA MET A 64 -3.66 -23.15 18.34
C MET A 64 -3.46 -24.03 17.12
N GLN A 65 -2.68 -25.10 17.26
CA GLN A 65 -2.49 -26.13 16.24
C GLN A 65 -3.30 -27.37 16.61
N TYR A 66 -4.12 -27.84 15.67
CA TYR A 66 -4.75 -29.14 15.71
C TYR A 66 -4.17 -30.02 14.61
N LYS A 67 -3.60 -31.17 14.98
CA LYS A 67 -3.03 -32.14 14.03
C LYS A 67 -3.67 -33.51 14.26
N GLN A 68 -4.17 -34.12 13.19
CA GLN A 68 -4.73 -35.46 13.23
C GLN A 68 -4.06 -36.35 12.18
N THR A 69 -3.47 -37.46 12.60
CA THR A 69 -2.89 -38.47 11.70
C THR A 69 -3.87 -39.63 11.51
N THR A 70 -3.72 -40.37 10.41
CA THR A 70 -4.71 -41.36 9.97
C THR A 70 -4.07 -42.69 9.61
N GLU A 71 -3.23 -42.72 8.58
CA GLU A 71 -2.60 -43.93 8.05
C GLU A 71 -1.20 -43.64 7.51
N PHE A 72 -0.33 -44.64 7.60
CA PHE A 72 1.02 -44.61 7.07
C PHE A 72 1.13 -45.59 5.89
N LYS A 73 1.55 -45.09 4.73
CA LYS A 73 1.73 -45.86 3.51
C LYS A 73 3.21 -45.91 3.15
N HIS A 74 3.74 -47.09 2.85
CA HIS A 74 5.13 -47.24 2.42
C HIS A 74 5.30 -48.25 1.29
N LEU A 75 6.34 -48.04 0.49
CA LEU A 75 6.79 -48.96 -0.55
C LEU A 75 7.61 -50.10 0.05
N THR A 76 7.42 -51.31 -0.47
CA THR A 76 8.28 -52.45 -0.15
C THR A 76 9.57 -52.39 -0.98
N MET A 77 10.66 -53.02 -0.53
CA MET A 77 11.93 -53.06 -1.28
C MET A 77 11.79 -53.59 -2.72
N THR A 78 10.93 -54.59 -2.93
CA THR A 78 10.63 -55.12 -4.28
C THR A 78 10.02 -54.07 -5.21
N GLN A 79 9.20 -53.17 -4.67
CA GLN A 79 8.57 -52.10 -5.44
C GLN A 79 9.56 -50.96 -5.73
N LEU A 80 10.45 -50.66 -4.79
CA LEU A 80 11.48 -49.64 -4.96
C LEU A 80 12.50 -50.02 -6.05
N GLY A 81 12.77 -51.33 -6.22
CA GLY A 81 13.67 -51.85 -7.26
C GLY A 81 13.10 -51.85 -8.68
N HIS A 82 11.80 -51.58 -8.86
CA HIS A 82 11.14 -51.57 -10.18
C HIS A 82 10.82 -50.11 -10.59
N VAL A 83 11.73 -49.47 -11.31
CA VAL A 83 11.60 -48.08 -11.75
C VAL A 83 10.93 -48.02 -13.12
N THR A 84 9.68 -47.55 -13.17
CA THR A 84 8.89 -47.45 -14.42
C THR A 84 9.44 -46.42 -15.42
N TYR A 85 10.13 -45.38 -14.93
CA TYR A 85 10.66 -44.29 -15.75
C TYR A 85 12.15 -44.08 -15.47
N PRO A 86 13.04 -44.95 -15.98
CA PRO A 86 14.47 -44.90 -15.68
C PRO A 86 15.15 -43.64 -16.24
N ASP A 87 14.57 -43.01 -17.28
CA ASP A 87 15.11 -41.79 -17.89
C ASP A 87 15.30 -40.64 -16.89
N VAL A 88 14.59 -40.65 -15.76
CA VAL A 88 14.77 -39.68 -14.66
C VAL A 88 16.21 -39.63 -14.14
N PHE A 89 16.94 -40.75 -14.21
CA PHE A 89 18.32 -40.86 -13.78
C PHE A 89 19.26 -40.11 -14.72
N ASP A 90 19.10 -40.31 -16.03
CA ASP A 90 19.90 -39.63 -17.05
C ASP A 90 19.53 -38.13 -17.16
N GLN A 91 18.25 -37.79 -16.96
CA GLN A 91 17.75 -36.41 -16.97
C GLN A 91 18.15 -35.59 -15.73
N LYS A 92 18.51 -36.26 -14.63
CA LYS A 92 18.94 -35.61 -13.36
C LYS A 92 17.95 -34.59 -12.78
N ILE A 93 16.65 -34.79 -13.01
CA ILE A 93 15.59 -33.86 -12.59
C ILE A 93 15.15 -34.01 -11.12
N ALA A 94 15.60 -35.07 -10.43
CA ALA A 94 15.28 -35.32 -9.03
C ALA A 94 16.45 -35.98 -8.29
N THR A 95 16.58 -35.69 -6.99
CA THR A 95 17.61 -36.29 -6.12
C THR A 95 17.07 -37.40 -5.21
N HIS A 96 15.76 -37.38 -4.94
CA HIS A 96 15.10 -38.32 -4.03
C HIS A 96 13.75 -38.78 -4.60
N VAL A 97 13.30 -39.94 -4.14
CA VAL A 97 11.96 -40.48 -4.37
C VAL A 97 11.22 -40.68 -3.04
N VAL A 98 9.91 -40.46 -3.05
CA VAL A 98 9.05 -40.71 -1.87
C VAL A 98 8.89 -42.21 -1.67
N THR A 99 9.28 -42.71 -0.50
CA THR A 99 9.16 -44.14 -0.14
C THR A 99 8.12 -44.41 0.92
N ALA A 100 7.77 -43.41 1.73
CA ALA A 100 6.66 -43.49 2.65
C ALA A 100 5.96 -42.14 2.83
N VAL A 101 4.69 -42.20 3.22
CA VAL A 101 3.82 -41.04 3.46
C VAL A 101 2.94 -41.32 4.67
N LEU A 102 2.91 -40.39 5.61
CA LEU A 102 1.93 -40.33 6.69
C LEU A 102 0.81 -39.39 6.26
N TYR A 103 -0.42 -39.87 6.28
CA TYR A 103 -1.62 -39.12 5.93
C TYR A 103 -2.31 -38.58 7.18
N GLY A 104 -2.92 -37.41 7.06
CA GLY A 104 -3.58 -36.71 8.15
C GLY A 104 -4.26 -35.43 7.69
N ALA A 105 -4.51 -34.52 8.63
CA ALA A 105 -4.83 -33.13 8.35
C ALA A 105 -4.38 -32.25 9.51
N GLU A 106 -4.03 -31.03 9.20
CA GLU A 106 -3.59 -30.03 10.16
C GLU A 106 -4.43 -28.76 10.03
N ALA A 107 -4.57 -28.05 11.14
CA ALA A 107 -5.24 -26.76 11.21
C ALA A 107 -4.55 -25.85 12.21
N PHE A 108 -4.39 -24.59 11.85
CA PHE A 108 -3.92 -23.49 12.67
C PHE A 108 -5.06 -22.49 12.83
N MET A 109 -5.45 -22.24 14.07
CA MET A 109 -6.35 -21.14 14.44
C MET A 109 -5.48 -20.06 15.07
N VAL A 110 -5.28 -18.97 14.33
CA VAL A 110 -4.45 -17.84 14.73
C VAL A 110 -5.35 -16.78 15.33
N PHE A 111 -5.17 -16.48 16.62
CA PHE A 111 -5.95 -15.48 17.32
C PHE A 111 -5.15 -14.20 17.50
N ASP A 112 -5.77 -13.06 17.18
CA ASP A 112 -5.14 -11.75 17.21
C ASP A 112 -5.96 -10.74 18.02
N GLN A 113 -5.26 -9.90 18.79
CA GLN A 113 -5.80 -8.71 19.45
C GLN A 113 -4.78 -7.57 19.38
N MET A 114 -5.23 -6.34 19.10
CA MET A 114 -4.38 -5.15 19.18
C MET A 114 -4.28 -4.64 20.62
N ALA A 115 -3.06 -4.38 21.09
CA ALA A 115 -2.79 -3.67 22.33
C ALA A 115 -2.84 -2.15 22.10
N LEU A 116 -3.20 -1.38 23.13
CA LEU A 116 -3.21 0.09 23.04
C LEU A 116 -1.81 0.69 23.23
N ASN A 117 -0.97 0.03 24.03
CA ASN A 117 0.40 0.42 24.32
C ASN A 117 1.23 -0.84 24.64
N GLU A 118 2.56 -0.68 24.75
CA GLU A 118 3.48 -1.77 25.04
C GLU A 118 3.29 -2.38 26.45
N ASN A 119 2.84 -1.60 27.44
CA ASN A 119 2.67 -2.09 28.80
C ASN A 119 1.52 -3.12 28.89
N ASP A 120 0.44 -2.90 28.13
CA ASP A 120 -0.72 -3.80 28.10
C ASP A 120 -0.44 -5.11 27.35
N LYS A 121 0.61 -5.14 26.52
CA LYS A 121 0.88 -6.23 25.60
C LYS A 121 1.14 -7.55 26.33
N GLN A 122 1.92 -7.52 27.41
CA GLN A 122 2.23 -8.74 28.17
C GLN A 122 0.98 -9.32 28.84
N ASP A 123 0.15 -8.47 29.41
CA ASP A 123 -1.10 -8.88 30.08
C ASP A 123 -2.10 -9.43 29.06
N ILE A 124 -2.31 -8.72 27.94
CA ILE A 124 -3.19 -9.18 26.84
C ILE A 124 -2.70 -10.53 26.29
N GLN A 125 -1.40 -10.67 26.03
CA GLN A 125 -0.81 -11.91 25.53
C GLN A 125 -1.02 -13.07 26.51
N GLY A 126 -0.86 -12.83 27.82
CA GLY A 126 -1.11 -13.81 28.87
C GLY A 126 -2.58 -14.23 28.92
N GLU A 127 -3.50 -13.25 28.86
CA GLU A 127 -4.95 -13.50 28.84
C GLU A 127 -5.40 -14.29 27.61
N MET A 128 -4.94 -13.92 26.42
CA MET A 128 -5.19 -14.65 25.19
C MET A 128 -4.74 -16.10 25.31
N HIS A 129 -3.53 -16.33 25.82
CA HIS A 129 -2.96 -17.68 25.96
C HIS A 129 -3.80 -18.56 26.88
N VAL A 130 -4.29 -18.02 27.99
CA VAL A 130 -5.20 -18.72 28.90
C VAL A 130 -6.51 -19.06 28.19
N MET A 131 -7.14 -18.09 27.55
CA MET A 131 -8.43 -18.30 26.89
C MET A 131 -8.35 -19.31 25.74
N ILE A 132 -7.30 -19.28 24.94
CA ILE A 132 -7.15 -20.18 23.78
C ILE A 132 -6.83 -21.60 24.24
N LYS A 133 -6.05 -21.77 25.31
CA LYS A 133 -5.83 -23.08 25.94
C LYS A 133 -7.09 -23.71 26.51
N LYS A 134 -8.09 -22.91 26.89
CA LYS A 134 -9.39 -23.41 27.38
C LYS A 134 -10.28 -23.99 26.28
N ILE A 135 -10.05 -23.70 24.99
CA ILE A 135 -10.93 -24.13 23.88
C ILE A 135 -11.35 -25.61 23.94
N PRO A 136 -10.45 -26.58 24.25
CA PRO A 136 -10.83 -27.98 24.38
C PRO A 136 -11.82 -28.28 25.50
N GLU A 137 -11.79 -27.50 26.58
CA GLU A 137 -12.57 -27.67 27.81
C GLU A 137 -13.91 -26.94 27.77
N VAL A 138 -14.06 -25.95 26.88
CA VAL A 138 -15.29 -25.15 26.78
C VAL A 138 -16.49 -26.03 26.37
N GLU A 139 -17.58 -25.88 27.12
CA GLU A 139 -18.84 -26.57 26.90
C GLU A 139 -19.73 -25.83 25.88
N ILE A 140 -20.55 -26.60 25.17
CA ILE A 140 -21.54 -26.09 24.23
C ILE A 140 -22.92 -26.47 24.77
N SER A 141 -23.82 -25.50 24.89
CA SER A 141 -25.19 -25.74 25.33
C SER A 141 -25.96 -26.59 24.32
N GLY A 142 -27.08 -27.19 24.74
CA GLY A 142 -27.96 -27.94 23.83
C GLY A 142 -28.53 -27.11 22.66
N SER A 143 -28.43 -25.78 22.70
CA SER A 143 -28.81 -24.88 21.61
C SER A 143 -27.64 -24.52 20.68
N GLY A 144 -26.47 -25.14 20.84
CA GLY A 144 -25.29 -24.87 20.01
C GLY A 144 -24.53 -23.58 20.36
N LYS A 145 -24.74 -23.01 21.56
CA LYS A 145 -24.02 -21.81 22.02
C LYS A 145 -22.87 -22.18 22.94
N VAL A 146 -21.74 -21.49 22.78
CA VAL A 146 -20.57 -21.63 23.65
C VAL A 146 -20.91 -21.09 25.04
N ILE A 147 -20.62 -21.86 26.09
CA ILE A 147 -20.88 -21.45 27.48
C ILE A 147 -19.64 -20.71 28.00
N LEU A 148 -19.79 -19.41 28.23
CA LEU A 148 -18.74 -18.53 28.76
C LEU A 148 -19.32 -17.68 29.90
N THR A 149 -18.47 -17.30 30.85
CA THR A 149 -18.82 -16.27 31.84
C THR A 149 -18.89 -14.88 31.20
N ASP A 150 -19.59 -13.93 31.84
CA ASP A 150 -19.68 -12.55 31.34
C ASP A 150 -18.31 -11.87 31.22
N GLU A 151 -17.35 -12.23 32.09
CA GLU A 151 -15.98 -11.73 32.04
C GLU A 151 -15.20 -12.32 30.86
N GLU A 152 -15.28 -13.64 30.65
CA GLU A 152 -14.63 -14.32 29.53
C GLU A 152 -15.18 -13.82 28.19
N LYS A 153 -16.50 -13.58 28.11
CA LYS A 153 -17.15 -13.04 26.92
C LYS A 153 -16.55 -11.68 26.51
N LYS A 154 -16.42 -10.75 27.47
CA LYS A 154 -15.80 -9.44 27.23
C LYS A 154 -14.35 -9.53 26.75
N LYS A 155 -13.62 -10.59 27.14
CA LYS A 155 -12.24 -10.82 26.68
C LYS A 155 -12.25 -11.32 25.23
N VAL A 156 -13.00 -12.39 24.96
CA VAL A 156 -12.99 -13.04 23.64
C VAL A 156 -13.66 -12.22 22.54
N ASP A 157 -14.56 -11.30 22.89
CA ASP A 157 -15.16 -10.34 21.94
C ASP A 157 -14.12 -9.44 21.26
N LYS A 158 -12.91 -9.32 21.85
CA LYS A 158 -11.79 -8.55 21.28
C LYS A 158 -10.88 -9.40 20.40
N PHE A 159 -11.03 -10.71 20.40
CA PHE A 159 -10.18 -11.60 19.62
C PHE A 159 -10.74 -11.74 18.20
N SER A 160 -9.86 -11.60 17.23
CA SER A 160 -10.13 -12.08 15.87
C SER A 160 -9.51 -13.47 15.69
N CYS A 161 -10.08 -14.29 14.81
CA CYS A 161 -9.56 -15.61 14.47
C CYS A 161 -9.29 -15.70 12.96
N THR A 162 -8.13 -16.21 12.58
CA THR A 162 -7.78 -16.57 11.21
C THR A 162 -7.49 -18.06 11.12
N PHE A 163 -8.13 -18.76 10.18
CA PHE A 163 -7.99 -20.20 10.01
C PHE A 163 -7.12 -20.56 8.81
N HIS A 164 -6.11 -21.41 9.05
CA HIS A 164 -5.31 -22.06 8.01
C HIS A 164 -5.37 -23.58 8.22
N GLY A 165 -6.03 -24.33 7.36
CA GLY A 165 -6.15 -25.78 7.56
C GLY A 165 -6.38 -26.59 6.30
N ASP A 166 -6.22 -27.90 6.44
CA ASP A 166 -6.40 -28.89 5.36
C ASP A 166 -7.85 -29.40 5.27
N TYR A 167 -8.78 -28.72 5.94
CA TYR A 167 -10.19 -29.09 6.03
C TYR A 167 -11.02 -28.27 5.04
N THR A 168 -11.98 -28.92 4.39
CA THR A 168 -13.00 -28.23 3.59
C THR A 168 -14.11 -27.73 4.52
N LEU A 169 -14.20 -26.41 4.70
CA LEU A 169 -15.21 -25.75 5.53
C LEU A 169 -16.19 -24.96 4.64
N GLU A 170 -17.45 -24.88 5.05
CA GLU A 170 -18.41 -23.96 4.41
C GLU A 170 -18.07 -22.50 4.72
N GLN A 171 -17.62 -22.24 5.96
CA GLN A 171 -17.19 -20.94 6.44
C GLN A 171 -16.01 -21.09 7.39
N ASN A 172 -15.00 -20.24 7.25
CA ASN A 172 -13.87 -20.18 8.18
C ASN A 172 -14.28 -19.44 9.47
N PRO A 173 -13.78 -19.87 10.64
CA PRO A 173 -14.02 -19.16 11.89
C PRO A 173 -13.32 -17.81 11.85
N THR A 174 -14.01 -16.79 12.36
CA THR A 174 -13.54 -15.41 12.48
C THR A 174 -13.55 -14.90 13.92
N SER A 175 -14.21 -15.63 14.83
CA SER A 175 -14.27 -15.34 16.27
C SER A 175 -13.82 -16.54 17.12
N TYR A 176 -13.60 -16.28 18.40
CA TYR A 176 -13.31 -17.32 19.38
C TYR A 176 -14.42 -18.38 19.48
N GLU A 177 -15.68 -17.97 19.48
CA GLU A 177 -16.83 -18.87 19.62
C GLU A 177 -16.95 -19.80 18.40
N GLU A 178 -16.77 -19.26 17.20
CA GLU A 178 -16.75 -20.04 15.96
C GLU A 178 -15.58 -21.04 15.94
N ALA A 179 -14.42 -20.65 16.47
CA ALA A 179 -13.27 -21.53 16.60
C ALA A 179 -13.53 -22.70 17.58
N VAL A 180 -14.22 -22.46 18.70
CA VAL A 180 -14.64 -23.53 19.63
C VAL A 180 -15.58 -24.51 18.94
N LEU A 181 -16.58 -24.00 18.21
CA LEU A 181 -17.51 -24.84 17.45
C LEU A 181 -16.77 -25.68 16.40
N LEU A 182 -15.86 -25.07 15.64
CA LEU A 182 -15.07 -25.77 14.64
C LEU A 182 -14.18 -26.84 15.27
N TYR A 183 -13.49 -26.55 16.37
CA TYR A 183 -12.62 -27.50 17.05
C TYR A 183 -13.35 -28.81 17.39
N LYS A 184 -14.58 -28.75 17.90
CA LYS A 184 -15.39 -29.94 18.23
C LYS A 184 -15.85 -30.70 16.97
N GLN A 185 -15.87 -30.06 15.81
CA GLN A 185 -16.24 -30.66 14.53
C GLN A 185 -15.05 -31.27 13.79
N LEU A 186 -13.83 -30.75 13.95
CA LEU A 186 -12.61 -31.20 13.24
C LEU A 186 -12.44 -32.73 13.16
N PRO A 187 -12.62 -33.51 14.26
CA PRO A 187 -12.45 -34.96 14.20
C PRO A 187 -13.37 -35.68 13.20
N LYS A 188 -14.53 -35.08 12.88
CA LYS A 188 -15.55 -35.63 11.96
C LYS A 188 -15.35 -35.19 10.51
N LEU A 189 -14.61 -34.11 10.27
CA LEU A 189 -14.50 -33.48 8.95
C LEU A 189 -13.63 -34.26 7.95
N LEU A 190 -12.85 -35.23 8.41
CA LEU A 190 -12.09 -36.14 7.55
C LEU A 190 -12.97 -37.17 6.80
N GLY A 191 -14.24 -37.33 7.18
CA GLY A 191 -15.19 -38.28 6.60
C GLY A 191 -15.06 -39.70 7.17
N GLU A 192 -16.08 -40.54 6.93
CA GLU A 192 -16.21 -41.89 7.51
C GLU A 192 -15.02 -42.82 7.20
N ASP A 193 -14.41 -42.67 6.02
CA ASP A 193 -13.23 -43.44 5.59
C ASP A 193 -11.93 -42.62 5.62
N LYS A 194 -11.94 -41.41 6.19
CA LYS A 194 -10.78 -40.48 6.20
C LYS A 194 -10.21 -40.15 4.81
N ARG A 195 -11.00 -40.32 3.74
CA ARG A 195 -10.60 -40.10 2.33
C ARG A 195 -10.16 -38.66 2.03
N LYS A 196 -10.48 -37.72 2.91
CA LYS A 196 -10.07 -36.31 2.80
C LYS A 196 -8.69 -36.02 3.43
N ALA A 197 -8.02 -37.03 3.99
CA ALA A 197 -6.69 -36.88 4.56
C ALA A 197 -5.66 -36.54 3.48
N VAL A 198 -4.77 -35.60 3.79
CA VAL A 198 -3.66 -35.15 2.97
C VAL A 198 -2.32 -35.69 3.51
N PRO A 199 -1.26 -35.75 2.69
CA PRO A 199 0.08 -36.05 3.19
C PRO A 199 0.54 -35.02 4.24
N VAL A 200 0.88 -35.47 5.44
CA VAL A 200 1.41 -34.61 6.53
C VAL A 200 2.90 -34.82 6.78
N SER A 201 3.45 -35.99 6.42
CA SER A 201 4.89 -36.25 6.49
C SER A 201 5.30 -37.22 5.39
N VAL A 202 6.49 -37.01 4.82
CA VAL A 202 7.03 -37.84 3.72
C VAL A 202 8.44 -38.30 4.04
N TRP A 203 8.76 -39.54 3.67
CA TRP A 203 10.10 -40.10 3.77
C TRP A 203 10.70 -40.20 2.37
N LEU A 204 11.90 -39.67 2.24
CA LEU A 204 12.61 -39.54 0.98
C LEU A 204 13.80 -40.51 0.94
N TYR A 205 13.93 -41.25 -0.15
CA TYR A 205 15.08 -42.13 -0.40
C TYR A 205 15.96 -41.56 -1.51
N PRO A 206 17.29 -41.47 -1.33
CA PRO A 206 18.19 -40.93 -2.34
C PRO A 206 18.19 -41.79 -3.62
N LEU A 207 17.95 -41.17 -4.77
CA LEU A 207 17.93 -41.87 -6.06
C LEU A 207 19.30 -42.43 -6.46
N LYS A 208 20.39 -41.80 -6.01
CA LYS A 208 21.77 -42.28 -6.24
C LYS A 208 22.03 -43.71 -5.72
N ASN A 209 21.23 -44.16 -4.76
CA ASN A 209 21.34 -45.49 -4.18
C ASN A 209 20.60 -46.54 -5.05
N LEU A 210 19.75 -46.10 -5.98
CA LEU A 210 19.10 -46.95 -6.97
C LEU A 210 19.89 -46.99 -8.28
N ASP A 211 20.39 -45.84 -8.73
CA ASP A 211 21.25 -45.72 -9.90
C ASP A 211 22.30 -44.62 -9.68
N SER A 212 23.58 -44.94 -9.89
CA SER A 212 24.70 -44.01 -9.69
C SER A 212 24.68 -42.78 -10.60
N LYS A 213 23.92 -42.80 -11.71
CA LYS A 213 23.78 -41.66 -12.63
C LYS A 213 22.86 -40.56 -12.09
N ALA A 214 22.00 -40.89 -11.12
CA ALA A 214 21.00 -39.98 -10.59
C ALA A 214 21.62 -38.69 -10.04
N ALA A 215 20.84 -37.61 -10.03
CA ALA A 215 21.27 -36.38 -9.36
C ALA A 215 21.46 -36.62 -7.86
N GLN A 216 22.45 -35.97 -7.26
CA GLN A 216 22.78 -36.09 -5.85
C GLN A 216 22.71 -34.74 -5.15
N LEU A 217 22.21 -34.74 -3.92
CA LEU A 217 22.48 -33.68 -2.94
C LEU A 217 23.94 -33.79 -2.49
N VAL A 218 24.79 -32.89 -2.97
CA VAL A 218 26.24 -32.91 -2.73
C VAL A 218 26.59 -32.22 -1.42
N ARG A 219 25.91 -31.12 -1.09
CA ARG A 219 26.16 -30.33 0.13
C ARG A 219 24.87 -30.00 0.87
N ALA A 220 24.90 -30.12 2.19
CA ALA A 220 23.89 -29.51 3.06
C ALA A 220 24.27 -28.05 3.34
N ILE A 221 23.28 -27.22 3.69
CA ILE A 221 23.53 -25.85 4.14
C ILE A 221 23.80 -25.88 5.65
N GLY A 222 24.88 -25.25 6.09
CA GLY A 222 25.27 -25.12 7.50
C GLY A 222 24.16 -24.48 8.33
N VAL A 223 23.90 -25.04 9.51
CA VAL A 223 22.81 -24.58 10.40
C VAL A 223 23.02 -23.12 10.83
N GLU A 224 24.26 -22.70 11.01
CA GLU A 224 24.62 -21.31 11.34
C GLU A 224 24.16 -20.33 10.25
N LEU A 225 24.39 -20.67 8.97
CA LEU A 225 23.94 -19.85 7.83
C LEU A 225 22.42 -19.79 7.72
N VAL A 226 21.75 -20.92 8.03
CA VAL A 226 20.27 -20.95 8.09
C VAL A 226 19.77 -20.00 9.18
N SER A 227 20.34 -20.06 10.38
CA SER A 227 19.97 -19.20 11.50
C SER A 227 20.25 -17.73 11.22
N HIS A 228 21.36 -17.40 10.54
CA HIS A 228 21.70 -16.03 10.16
C HIS A 228 20.73 -15.48 9.10
N ALA A 229 20.41 -16.25 8.06
CA ALA A 229 19.38 -15.87 7.09
C ALA A 229 18.00 -15.69 7.74
N GLU A 230 17.64 -16.56 8.69
CA GLU A 230 16.40 -16.42 9.47
C GLU A 230 16.38 -15.14 10.30
N ALA A 231 17.48 -14.82 10.99
CA ALA A 231 17.62 -13.61 11.79
C ALA A 231 17.44 -12.35 10.93
N ILE A 232 18.11 -12.28 9.77
CA ILE A 232 17.99 -11.18 8.82
C ILE A 232 16.53 -10.99 8.37
N MET A 233 15.86 -12.07 7.98
CA MET A 233 14.45 -12.00 7.56
C MET A 233 13.52 -11.56 8.71
N GLY A 234 13.84 -11.92 9.95
CA GLY A 234 13.15 -11.43 11.15
C GLY A 234 13.34 -9.94 11.37
N GLN A 235 14.57 -9.45 11.26
CA GLN A 235 14.93 -8.03 11.43
C GLN A 235 14.27 -7.14 10.35
N LEU A 236 14.25 -7.59 9.10
CA LEU A 236 13.54 -6.91 8.01
C LEU A 236 12.03 -6.84 8.29
N GLN A 237 11.43 -7.92 8.81
CA GLN A 237 10.02 -7.93 9.19
C GLN A 237 9.73 -6.99 10.37
N GLU A 238 10.60 -6.96 11.39
CA GLU A 238 10.48 -6.03 12.52
C GLU A 238 10.53 -4.58 12.06
N ALA A 239 11.51 -4.22 11.22
CA ALA A 239 11.63 -2.88 10.66
C ALA A 239 10.37 -2.46 9.89
N LYS A 240 9.76 -3.39 9.13
CA LYS A 240 8.48 -3.17 8.45
C LYS A 240 7.33 -2.89 9.42
N MET A 241 7.21 -3.68 10.49
CA MET A 241 6.15 -3.50 11.50
C MET A 241 6.29 -2.18 12.25
N ARG A 242 7.51 -1.80 12.64
CA ARG A 242 7.79 -0.50 13.28
C ARG A 242 7.46 0.68 12.38
N ALA A 243 7.80 0.58 11.09
CA ALA A 243 7.42 1.59 10.11
C ALA A 243 5.89 1.68 9.94
N ASN A 244 5.17 0.55 9.89
CA ASN A 244 3.70 0.54 9.85
C ASN A 244 3.09 1.26 11.06
N ASP A 245 3.58 0.99 12.26
CA ASP A 245 3.07 1.59 13.49
C ASP A 245 3.36 3.10 13.53
N SER A 246 4.55 3.50 13.08
CA SER A 246 4.94 4.90 12.96
C SER A 246 4.09 5.66 11.94
N ILE A 247 3.77 5.05 10.79
CA ILE A 247 2.85 5.63 9.78
C ILE A 247 1.47 5.85 10.39
N ARG A 248 0.90 4.84 11.07
CA ARG A 248 -0.42 4.97 11.74
C ARG A 248 -0.44 6.10 12.76
N ARG A 249 0.66 6.26 13.53
CA ARG A 249 0.82 7.39 14.46
C ARG A 249 0.81 8.72 13.71
N CYS A 250 1.63 8.86 12.66
CA CYS A 250 1.67 10.07 11.83
C CYS A 250 0.32 10.42 11.18
N GLU A 251 -0.44 9.43 10.72
CA GLU A 251 -1.80 9.61 10.19
C GLU A 251 -2.75 10.15 11.26
N ALA A 252 -2.69 9.61 12.48
CA ALA A 252 -3.52 10.07 13.60
C ALA A 252 -3.25 11.54 13.98
N ILE A 253 -1.98 11.97 13.91
CA ILE A 253 -1.58 13.37 14.16
C ILE A 253 -1.50 14.24 12.90
N LYS A 254 -1.93 13.73 11.73
CA LYS A 254 -1.93 14.41 10.43
C LYS A 254 -0.59 15.05 10.02
N VAL A 255 0.51 14.29 10.13
CA VAL A 255 1.87 14.74 9.73
C VAL A 255 2.34 14.02 8.46
N PRO A 256 1.90 14.46 7.26
CA PRO A 256 2.18 13.77 6.01
C PRO A 256 3.67 13.77 5.62
N ASP A 257 4.43 14.81 5.98
CA ASP A 257 5.86 14.88 5.63
C ASP A 257 6.69 13.72 6.21
N ILE A 258 6.33 13.23 7.41
CA ILE A 258 7.00 12.07 8.02
C ILE A 258 6.41 10.77 7.48
N THR A 259 5.09 10.71 7.26
CA THR A 259 4.45 9.57 6.59
C THR A 259 5.10 9.27 5.24
N ASP A 260 5.34 10.29 4.41
CA ASP A 260 5.98 10.15 3.10
C ASP A 260 7.42 9.59 3.22
N LYS A 261 8.17 9.98 4.27
CA LYS A 261 9.51 9.45 4.54
C LYS A 261 9.48 7.98 4.96
N LEU A 262 8.55 7.59 5.82
CA LEU A 262 8.38 6.21 6.27
C LEU A 262 7.86 5.31 5.14
N ALA A 263 6.95 5.80 4.29
CA ALA A 263 6.49 5.09 3.11
C ALA A 263 7.65 4.81 2.13
N LYS A 264 8.47 5.83 1.83
CA LYS A 264 9.69 5.64 1.02
C LYS A 264 10.66 4.63 1.62
N PHE A 265 10.79 4.59 2.95
CA PHE A 265 11.57 3.54 3.62
C PHE A 265 10.98 2.15 3.38
N GLN A 266 9.67 1.98 3.52
CA GLN A 266 8.99 0.70 3.30
C GLN A 266 9.12 0.20 1.87
N ASP A 267 9.02 1.08 0.88
CA ASP A 267 9.22 0.74 -0.53
C ASP A 267 10.63 0.19 -0.76
N LYS A 268 11.65 0.91 -0.26
CA LYS A 268 13.05 0.48 -0.36
C LYS A 268 13.31 -0.83 0.37
N LEU A 269 12.72 -1.02 1.55
CA LEU A 269 12.82 -2.25 2.34
C LEU A 269 12.18 -3.44 1.61
N ALA A 270 11.04 -3.22 0.95
CA ALA A 270 10.35 -4.23 0.17
C ALA A 270 11.19 -4.66 -1.05
N SER A 271 11.67 -3.70 -1.83
CA SER A 271 12.63 -3.88 -2.94
C SER A 271 13.84 -4.71 -2.50
N TYR A 272 14.54 -4.27 -1.44
CA TYR A 272 15.69 -4.96 -0.89
C TYR A 272 15.38 -6.41 -0.51
N THR A 273 14.27 -6.62 0.21
CA THR A 273 13.86 -7.96 0.68
C THR A 273 13.66 -8.90 -0.49
N VAL A 274 13.01 -8.46 -1.57
CA VAL A 274 12.78 -9.34 -2.73
C VAL A 274 14.10 -9.72 -3.40
N ILE A 275 15.03 -8.78 -3.57
CA ILE A 275 16.34 -9.07 -4.19
C ILE A 275 17.18 -10.01 -3.33
N LEU A 276 17.21 -9.79 -2.01
CA LEU A 276 17.87 -10.72 -1.09
C LEU A 276 17.31 -12.14 -1.27
N LEU A 277 15.98 -12.29 -1.32
CA LEU A 277 15.33 -13.58 -1.54
C LEU A 277 15.65 -14.19 -2.91
N GLN A 278 15.77 -13.40 -3.98
CA GLN A 278 16.19 -13.88 -5.30
C GLN A 278 17.61 -14.44 -5.30
N ASN A 279 18.55 -13.75 -4.64
CA ASN A 279 19.92 -14.22 -4.52
C ASN A 279 20.01 -15.53 -3.72
N LEU A 280 19.27 -15.62 -2.61
CA LEU A 280 19.13 -16.88 -1.86
C LEU A 280 18.52 -17.99 -2.75
N ARG A 281 17.49 -17.68 -3.55
CA ARG A 281 16.85 -18.63 -4.46
C ARG A 281 17.80 -19.17 -5.53
N LYS A 282 18.74 -18.35 -6.01
CA LYS A 282 19.77 -18.73 -6.99
C LYS A 282 20.86 -19.61 -6.38
N VAL A 283 21.42 -19.18 -5.24
CA VAL A 283 22.61 -19.78 -4.64
C VAL A 283 22.30 -21.09 -3.89
N LEU A 284 21.16 -21.20 -3.21
CA LEU A 284 20.85 -22.40 -2.41
C LEU A 284 20.80 -23.70 -3.23
N PRO A 285 20.16 -23.76 -4.43
CA PRO A 285 20.23 -24.94 -5.29
C PRO A 285 21.66 -25.23 -5.80
N ALA A 286 22.44 -24.21 -6.12
CA ALA A 286 23.81 -24.35 -6.63
C ALA A 286 24.76 -24.96 -5.59
N ILE A 287 24.68 -24.49 -4.34
CA ILE A 287 25.42 -25.07 -3.21
C ILE A 287 25.04 -26.55 -3.02
N ARG A 288 23.74 -26.85 -3.06
CA ARG A 288 23.23 -28.23 -2.91
C ARG A 288 23.68 -29.16 -4.03
N ALA A 289 23.75 -28.66 -5.26
CA ALA A 289 24.28 -29.39 -6.41
C ALA A 289 25.82 -29.53 -6.37
N GLY A 290 26.50 -28.78 -5.50
CA GLY A 290 27.95 -28.76 -5.38
C GLY A 290 28.66 -27.95 -6.46
N THR A 291 27.92 -27.18 -7.26
CA THR A 291 28.49 -26.28 -8.29
C THR A 291 29.07 -25.02 -7.68
N GLU A 292 28.59 -24.62 -6.50
CA GLU A 292 29.09 -23.49 -5.71
C GLU A 292 29.41 -23.92 -4.28
N GLY A 293 30.26 -23.13 -3.60
CA GLY A 293 30.58 -23.30 -2.19
C GLY A 293 29.70 -22.43 -1.28
N GLU A 294 29.55 -22.81 -0.02
CA GLU A 294 28.80 -22.03 0.99
C GLU A 294 29.31 -20.60 1.17
N GLN A 295 30.56 -20.32 0.77
CA GLN A 295 31.12 -18.98 0.79
C GLN A 295 30.24 -17.97 0.04
N THR A 296 29.61 -18.38 -1.07
CA THR A 296 28.66 -17.53 -1.82
C THR A 296 27.48 -17.06 -0.95
N LEU A 297 26.95 -17.94 -0.10
CA LEU A 297 25.91 -17.58 0.87
C LEU A 297 26.47 -16.72 2.00
N VAL A 298 27.67 -17.02 2.51
CA VAL A 298 28.36 -16.19 3.52
C VAL A 298 28.52 -14.75 3.01
N ASP A 299 28.93 -14.58 1.76
CA ASP A 299 29.16 -13.27 1.16
C ASP A 299 27.85 -12.47 1.01
N ILE A 300 26.73 -13.15 0.66
CA ILE A 300 25.39 -12.54 0.61
C ILE A 300 24.97 -12.03 1.99
N LEU A 301 25.09 -12.87 3.02
CA LEU A 301 24.66 -12.50 4.38
C LEU A 301 25.55 -11.41 4.97
N LYS A 302 26.87 -11.48 4.72
CA LYS A 302 27.81 -10.43 5.14
C LYS A 302 27.54 -9.10 4.45
N PHE A 303 27.20 -9.12 3.15
CA PHE A 303 26.79 -7.90 2.45
C PHE A 303 25.60 -7.25 3.16
N HIS A 304 24.59 -8.03 3.58
CA HIS A 304 23.47 -7.48 4.36
C HIS A 304 23.94 -6.79 5.64
N ASP A 305 24.78 -7.46 6.42
CA ASP A 305 25.30 -6.94 7.69
C ASP A 305 26.08 -5.62 7.51
N ASP A 306 26.80 -5.48 6.40
CA ASP A 306 27.59 -4.28 6.08
C ASP A 306 26.75 -3.17 5.39
N SER A 307 25.63 -3.54 4.75
CA SER A 307 24.80 -2.64 3.94
C SER A 307 24.07 -1.55 4.75
N SER A 308 23.40 -0.62 4.06
CA SER A 308 22.51 0.37 4.68
C SER A 308 21.24 -0.27 5.29
N PHE A 309 20.93 -1.51 4.92
CA PHE A 309 19.79 -2.30 5.41
C PHE A 309 20.15 -3.18 6.61
N SER A 310 21.33 -3.03 7.21
CA SER A 310 21.69 -3.79 8.40
C SER A 310 20.78 -3.42 9.58
N HIS A 311 20.58 -4.39 10.48
CA HIS A 311 19.70 -4.24 11.63
C HIS A 311 19.99 -2.98 12.45
N ASP A 312 21.25 -2.72 12.77
CA ASP A 312 21.63 -1.60 13.64
C ASP A 312 21.37 -0.24 12.99
N LYS A 313 21.58 -0.12 11.67
CA LYS A 313 21.32 1.11 10.91
C LYS A 313 19.82 1.38 10.79
N MET A 314 19.02 0.36 10.41
CA MET A 314 17.56 0.49 10.34
C MET A 314 16.96 0.82 11.71
N ARG A 315 17.39 0.11 12.75
CA ARG A 315 16.95 0.34 14.12
C ARG A 315 17.25 1.77 14.57
N LYS A 316 18.49 2.24 14.38
CA LYS A 316 18.88 3.62 14.75
C LYS A 316 17.96 4.65 14.09
N TRP A 317 17.73 4.53 12.79
CA TRP A 317 16.89 5.47 12.05
C TRP A 317 15.41 5.41 12.49
N LEU A 318 14.87 4.20 12.72
CA LEU A 318 13.50 4.04 13.23
C LEU A 318 13.36 4.60 14.65
N ASP A 319 14.34 4.38 15.55
CA ASP A 319 14.36 4.96 16.90
C ASP A 319 14.36 6.50 16.84
N GLU A 320 15.08 7.09 15.87
CA GLU A 320 15.10 8.53 15.61
C GLU A 320 13.75 9.04 15.09
N LYS A 321 13.10 8.34 14.16
CA LYS A 321 11.77 8.70 13.65
C LYS A 321 10.69 8.57 14.71
N GLU A 322 10.71 7.51 15.51
CA GLU A 322 9.79 7.35 16.63
C GLU A 322 9.96 8.45 17.69
N SER A 323 11.20 8.92 17.90
CA SER A 323 11.50 10.08 18.77
C SER A 323 10.94 11.37 18.17
N GLU A 324 11.14 11.60 16.87
CA GLU A 324 10.63 12.76 16.13
C GLU A 324 9.09 12.83 16.22
N ILE A 325 8.42 11.71 15.98
CA ILE A 325 6.96 11.57 16.09
C ILE A 325 6.51 11.82 17.52
N GLY A 326 7.21 11.27 18.52
CA GLY A 326 6.87 11.50 19.93
C GLY A 326 6.93 12.97 20.33
N VAL A 327 7.93 13.71 19.86
CA VAL A 327 8.01 15.17 20.10
C VAL A 327 6.82 15.89 19.45
N LEU A 328 6.45 15.52 18.22
CA LEU A 328 5.29 16.12 17.54
C LEU A 328 3.97 15.81 18.24
N GLU A 329 3.76 14.56 18.65
CA GLU A 329 2.59 14.14 19.44
C GLU A 329 2.43 15.00 20.69
N GLU A 330 3.51 15.23 21.46
CA GLU A 330 3.46 16.07 22.66
C GLU A 330 3.04 17.51 22.36
N TYR A 331 3.62 18.13 21.31
CA TYR A 331 3.22 19.48 20.92
C TYR A 331 1.78 19.53 20.42
N ILE A 332 1.37 18.60 19.58
CA ILE A 332 0.02 18.52 19.02
C ILE A 332 -1.02 18.30 20.13
N ASN A 333 -0.77 17.37 21.04
CA ASN A 333 -1.62 17.13 22.20
C ASN A 333 -1.74 18.37 23.10
N SER A 334 -0.64 19.13 23.24
CA SER A 334 -0.65 20.39 24.01
C SER A 334 -1.44 21.51 23.34
N LEU A 335 -1.59 21.48 22.02
CA LEU A 335 -2.41 22.42 21.25
C LEU A 335 -3.91 22.09 21.31
N GLY A 336 -4.30 21.00 21.96
CA GLY A 336 -5.68 20.72 22.32
C GLY A 336 -6.64 20.70 21.12
N SER A 337 -7.48 21.74 21.00
CA SER A 337 -8.57 21.80 20.02
C SER A 337 -8.21 22.47 18.70
N VAL A 338 -6.97 22.97 18.55
CA VAL A 338 -6.54 23.63 17.31
C VAL A 338 -6.64 22.65 16.13
N PRO A 339 -7.34 23.01 15.04
CA PRO A 339 -7.42 22.16 13.87
C PRO A 339 -6.03 22.01 13.27
N ILE A 340 -5.59 20.75 13.14
CA ILE A 340 -4.36 20.42 12.42
C ILE A 340 -4.72 20.34 10.94
N VAL A 341 -4.12 21.25 10.16
CA VAL A 341 -4.35 21.37 8.73
C VAL A 341 -3.04 21.05 7.99
N PRO A 342 -3.00 19.98 7.17
CA PRO A 342 -1.80 19.65 6.41
C PRO A 342 -1.54 20.70 5.32
N PRO A 343 -0.27 20.87 4.88
CA PRO A 343 0.05 21.78 3.79
C PRO A 343 -0.66 21.35 2.48
N GLY A 344 -1.01 22.32 1.63
CA GLY A 344 -1.68 22.09 0.36
C GLY A 344 -3.12 22.60 0.34
N PRO A 345 -4.05 21.93 -0.37
CA PRO A 345 -5.41 22.42 -0.59
C PRO A 345 -6.18 22.77 0.67
N GLU A 346 -6.06 21.95 1.72
CA GLU A 346 -6.77 22.16 2.99
C GLU A 346 -6.26 23.42 3.71
N LEU A 347 -4.95 23.68 3.65
CA LEU A 347 -4.38 24.91 4.23
C LEU A 347 -4.79 26.14 3.43
N ASP A 348 -4.79 26.05 2.10
CA ASP A 348 -5.19 27.15 1.23
C ASP A 348 -6.66 27.54 1.46
N LYS A 349 -7.56 26.56 1.62
CA LYS A 349 -8.96 26.82 2.01
C LYS A 349 -9.06 27.70 3.25
N VAL A 350 -8.32 27.35 4.31
CA VAL A 350 -8.33 28.11 5.57
C VAL A 350 -7.70 29.49 5.40
N LEU A 351 -6.55 29.59 4.72
CA LEU A 351 -5.82 30.85 4.53
C LEU A 351 -6.58 31.88 3.70
N PHE A 352 -7.33 31.41 2.72
CA PHE A 352 -8.07 32.23 1.78
C PHE A 352 -9.57 32.27 2.04
N ASP A 353 -10.04 31.65 3.13
CA ASP A 353 -11.40 31.82 3.63
C ASP A 353 -11.65 33.32 3.89
N PRO A 354 -12.68 33.91 3.26
CA PRO A 354 -12.97 35.32 3.43
C PRO A 354 -13.59 35.69 4.78
N GLN A 355 -14.06 34.73 5.57
CA GLN A 355 -14.66 34.97 6.89
C GLN A 355 -13.61 35.37 7.94
N TYR A 356 -12.34 35.01 7.72
CA TYR A 356 -11.25 35.29 8.66
C TYR A 356 -10.36 36.44 8.16
N HIS A 357 -10.27 37.51 8.96
CA HIS A 357 -9.38 38.64 8.69
C HIS A 357 -7.94 38.44 9.18
N ASN A 358 -7.76 37.70 10.27
CA ASN A 358 -6.47 37.41 10.88
C ASN A 358 -6.39 35.92 11.18
N ILE A 359 -5.36 35.26 10.67
CA ILE A 359 -5.10 33.83 10.90
C ILE A 359 -3.75 33.71 11.60
N PHE A 360 -3.74 33.05 12.76
CA PHE A 360 -2.52 32.74 13.50
C PHE A 360 -2.25 31.25 13.34
N MET A 361 -1.05 30.89 12.88
CA MET A 361 -0.65 29.49 12.66
C MET A 361 0.54 29.12 13.52
N PHE A 362 0.50 27.90 14.05
CA PHE A 362 1.66 27.26 14.65
C PHE A 362 2.23 26.26 13.62
N THR A 363 3.39 26.57 13.06
CA THR A 363 3.98 25.78 11.96
C THR A 363 5.27 25.09 12.39
N PHE A 364 5.37 23.78 12.12
CA PHE A 364 6.62 23.04 12.22
C PHE A 364 7.46 23.24 10.95
N THR A 365 8.63 23.87 11.07
CA THR A 365 9.44 24.29 9.91
C THR A 365 10.52 23.30 9.49
N SER A 366 10.71 22.20 10.24
CA SER A 366 11.84 21.28 10.07
C SER A 366 11.48 19.93 9.44
N LEU A 367 10.21 19.69 9.13
CA LEU A 367 9.72 18.36 8.74
C LEU A 367 10.14 17.96 7.31
N LYS A 368 10.29 18.94 6.42
CA LYS A 368 10.63 18.75 4.99
C LYS A 368 12.12 18.61 4.70
N TYR A 369 12.98 18.63 5.71
CA TYR A 369 14.41 18.45 5.48
C TYR A 369 14.70 17.12 4.80
N GLU A 370 15.68 17.11 3.90
CA GLU A 370 16.15 15.91 3.24
C GLU A 370 16.53 14.85 4.28
N GLU A 371 16.37 13.58 3.89
CA GLU A 371 16.60 12.45 4.77
C GLU A 371 17.79 11.64 4.24
N PRO A 372 19.02 11.92 4.70
CA PRO A 372 20.24 11.33 4.15
C PRO A 372 20.22 9.79 4.18
N TYR A 373 19.61 9.20 5.20
CA TYR A 373 19.49 7.75 5.30
C TYR A 373 18.68 7.15 4.14
N LEU A 374 17.60 7.80 3.68
CA LEU A 374 16.83 7.32 2.53
C LEU A 374 17.64 7.37 1.23
N SER A 375 18.53 8.37 1.08
CA SER A 375 19.49 8.45 -0.02
C SER A 375 20.49 7.29 0.03
N ASN A 376 21.02 6.97 1.21
CA ASN A 376 21.93 5.83 1.38
C ASN A 376 21.26 4.47 1.07
N LEU A 377 19.97 4.31 1.40
CA LEU A 377 19.21 3.13 1.00
C LEU A 377 19.04 3.06 -0.52
N HIS A 378 18.78 4.20 -1.17
CA HIS A 378 18.70 4.28 -2.63
C HIS A 378 20.05 3.92 -3.29
N GLU A 379 21.15 4.49 -2.82
CA GLU A 379 22.49 4.19 -3.33
C GLU A 379 22.86 2.71 -3.15
N CYS A 380 22.49 2.11 -2.01
CA CYS A 380 22.68 0.68 -1.77
C CYS A 380 21.88 -0.18 -2.77
N LEU A 381 20.65 0.21 -3.12
CA LEU A 381 19.84 -0.50 -4.12
C LEU A 381 20.36 -0.29 -5.56
N ALA A 382 20.98 0.86 -5.82
CA ALA A 382 21.53 1.20 -7.14
C ALA A 382 22.95 0.65 -7.38
N SER A 383 23.63 0.12 -6.36
CA SER A 383 25.03 -0.26 -6.46
C SER A 383 25.26 -1.48 -7.36
N GLU A 384 26.40 -1.51 -8.06
CA GLU A 384 26.76 -2.66 -8.90
C GLU A 384 27.00 -3.92 -8.04
N GLU A 385 27.49 -3.75 -6.82
CA GLU A 385 27.75 -4.82 -5.85
C GLU A 385 26.46 -5.50 -5.42
N PHE A 386 25.38 -4.73 -5.26
CA PHE A 386 24.05 -5.25 -4.96
C PHE A 386 23.44 -5.95 -6.17
N ASN A 387 23.65 -5.43 -7.38
CA ASN A 387 23.20 -6.07 -8.63
C ASN A 387 24.00 -7.35 -8.97
N LYS A 388 25.23 -7.48 -8.45
CA LYS A 388 26.13 -8.62 -8.64
C LYS A 388 26.29 -9.47 -7.37
N MET A 389 25.32 -9.41 -6.46
CA MET A 389 25.34 -10.15 -5.19
C MET A 389 25.47 -11.66 -5.47
N GLY A 390 26.70 -12.19 -5.42
CA GLY A 390 27.05 -13.55 -5.81
C GLY A 390 28.18 -13.73 -6.85
N GLU A 391 28.77 -12.66 -7.41
CA GLU A 391 29.90 -12.78 -8.37
C GLU A 391 31.24 -12.24 -7.83
N ILE A 392 31.30 -11.06 -7.19
CA ILE A 392 32.46 -10.51 -6.45
C ILE A 392 31.93 -9.50 -5.42
N CYS A 393 32.36 -9.56 -4.16
CA CYS A 393 32.03 -8.55 -3.15
C CYS A 393 33.29 -7.82 -2.67
N VAL A 394 33.38 -6.51 -2.91
CA VAL A 394 34.22 -5.62 -2.10
C VAL A 394 33.26 -4.62 -1.45
N ALA A 395 33.18 -4.64 -0.12
CA ALA A 395 32.38 -3.68 0.62
C ALA A 395 33.03 -2.29 0.51
N HIS A 396 32.25 -1.28 0.12
CA HIS A 396 32.58 0.10 0.46
C HIS A 396 31.91 0.46 1.78
N ASP A 397 32.70 1.10 2.64
CA ASP A 397 32.25 1.62 3.92
C ASP A 397 31.28 2.77 3.64
N PHE A 398 29.97 2.48 3.68
CA PHE A 398 28.93 3.51 3.74
C PHE A 398 28.96 4.15 5.13
N SER A 399 30.09 4.79 5.44
CA SER A 399 30.31 5.49 6.69
C SER A 399 29.31 6.64 6.78
N PHE A 400 28.61 6.69 7.91
CA PHE A 400 27.77 7.83 8.28
C PHE A 400 28.67 9.06 8.39
N LYS A 401 28.44 10.07 7.54
CA LYS A 401 28.79 11.44 7.93
C LYS A 401 27.74 11.89 8.95
N ASP A 402 28.11 11.79 10.22
CA ASP A 402 27.36 12.28 11.36
C ASP A 402 27.45 13.83 11.34
N GLU A 403 26.68 14.46 10.46
CA GLU A 403 26.66 15.91 10.29
C GLU A 403 25.34 16.48 10.87
N ALA A 404 25.46 16.93 12.13
CA ALA A 404 24.49 17.65 12.97
C ALA A 404 23.48 16.81 13.79
N LEU A 405 23.28 17.27 15.03
CA LEU A 405 22.28 16.74 15.96
C LEU A 405 20.86 16.92 15.36
N PRO A 406 19.99 15.89 15.34
CA PRO A 406 18.64 16.04 14.81
C PRO A 406 17.85 17.16 15.53
N TRP A 407 17.00 17.88 14.80
CA TRP A 407 16.33 19.08 15.33
C TRP A 407 15.51 18.80 16.60
N PHE A 408 14.89 17.63 16.70
CA PHE A 408 14.06 17.20 17.82
C PHE A 408 14.88 16.77 19.06
N ARG A 409 16.20 16.67 18.93
CA ARG A 409 17.14 16.43 20.05
C ARG A 409 17.93 17.67 20.43
N ASP A 410 17.83 18.76 19.68
CA ASP A 410 18.55 20.01 19.95
C ASP A 410 17.87 20.82 21.08
N PRO A 411 18.56 21.05 22.22
CA PRO A 411 17.99 21.79 23.34
C PRO A 411 17.63 23.25 23.02
N GLU A 412 18.37 23.92 22.13
CA GLU A 412 18.13 25.29 21.74
C GLU A 412 16.92 25.40 20.81
N ILE A 413 16.75 24.47 19.86
CA ILE A 413 15.53 24.37 19.04
C ILE A 413 14.33 24.10 19.96
N SER A 414 14.46 23.15 20.88
CA SER A 414 13.43 22.81 21.86
C SER A 414 13.02 24.01 22.72
N LYS A 415 14.00 24.82 23.17
CA LYS A 415 13.74 26.07 23.92
C LYS A 415 13.00 27.10 23.08
N ARG A 416 13.36 27.27 21.80
CA ARG A 416 12.66 28.19 20.88
C ARG A 416 11.23 27.75 20.61
N MET A 417 11.00 26.47 20.33
CA MET A 417 9.66 25.91 20.11
C MET A 417 8.74 26.14 21.32
N ARG A 418 9.22 25.87 22.55
CA ARG A 418 8.47 26.17 23.78
C ARG A 418 8.18 27.65 23.95
N GLY A 419 9.13 28.51 23.58
CA GLY A 419 8.95 29.97 23.61
C GLY A 419 7.85 30.49 22.68
N VAL A 420 7.59 29.80 21.57
CA VAL A 420 6.52 30.12 20.61
C VAL A 420 5.17 29.50 21.00
N LEU A 421 5.18 28.31 21.60
CA LEU A 421 3.97 27.59 21.99
C LEU A 421 3.14 28.34 23.04
N VAL A 422 3.77 28.87 24.07
CA VAL A 422 3.06 29.52 25.20
C VAL A 422 2.26 30.75 24.75
N PRO A 423 2.82 31.69 23.97
CA PRO A 423 2.03 32.79 23.40
C PRO A 423 0.88 32.32 22.49
N PHE A 424 1.09 31.26 21.71
CA PHE A 424 0.08 30.75 20.79
C PHE A 424 -1.14 30.16 21.53
N GLN A 425 -0.91 29.34 22.56
CA GLN A 425 -1.99 28.79 23.41
C GLN A 425 -2.79 29.88 24.14
N GLN A 426 -2.18 31.02 24.42
CA GLN A 426 -2.88 32.15 25.03
C GLN A 426 -3.85 32.85 24.06
N CYS A 427 -3.61 32.76 22.74
CA CYS A 427 -4.52 33.25 21.70
C CYS A 427 -5.70 32.29 21.42
N GLU A 428 -5.57 30.99 21.73
CA GLU A 428 -6.54 29.93 21.38
C GLU A 428 -7.87 29.99 22.17
N LYS A 429 -7.96 30.75 23.28
CA LYS A 429 -9.16 30.80 24.15
C LYS A 429 -10.43 31.43 23.52
N THR A 430 -10.50 31.53 22.19
CA THR A 430 -11.64 32.07 21.43
C THR A 430 -11.98 31.19 20.22
N LYS A 431 -12.87 30.22 20.46
CA LYS A 431 -13.78 29.46 19.57
C LYS A 431 -13.20 28.74 18.34
N LEU A 432 -13.50 27.43 18.26
CA LEU A 432 -13.39 26.58 17.07
C LEU A 432 -14.62 25.67 16.90
N LEU A 433 -14.92 25.31 15.66
CA LEU A 433 -15.98 24.41 15.21
C LEU A 433 -15.39 23.37 14.24
N ASP A 434 -15.94 22.16 14.29
CA ASP A 434 -15.48 20.94 13.62
C ASP A 434 -16.61 20.34 12.73
N VAL A 435 -16.28 19.71 11.60
CA VAL A 435 -17.23 18.96 10.75
C VAL A 435 -16.54 17.75 10.12
N SER A 436 -17.12 16.56 10.33
CA SER A 436 -16.71 15.29 9.72
C SER A 436 -17.76 14.79 8.71
N ALA A 437 -17.32 14.22 7.58
CA ALA A 437 -18.18 13.56 6.59
C ALA A 437 -17.83 12.06 6.41
N SER A 438 -18.86 11.26 6.16
CA SER A 438 -18.86 9.79 6.10
C SER A 438 -18.67 9.23 4.69
N LEU A 439 -17.85 8.18 4.55
CA LEU A 439 -17.60 7.42 3.31
C LEU A 439 -18.76 6.47 2.91
N LYS A 440 -18.95 6.31 1.59
CA LYS A 440 -19.72 5.21 0.95
C LYS A 440 -18.77 4.31 0.16
N VAL A 441 -18.92 3.00 0.33
CA VAL A 441 -18.12 1.96 -0.36
C VAL A 441 -18.96 1.29 -1.45
N SER A 442 -18.35 1.00 -2.60
CA SER A 442 -18.95 0.24 -3.72
C SER A 442 -18.07 -0.97 -4.05
N PHE A 443 -18.68 -2.13 -4.32
CA PHE A 443 -17.96 -3.38 -4.67
C PHE A 443 -18.30 -3.85 -6.09
N LEU A 444 -17.31 -4.38 -6.82
CA LEU A 444 -17.45 -4.96 -8.16
C LEU A 444 -17.03 -6.45 -8.13
N ALA A 445 -17.92 -7.36 -8.52
CA ALA A 445 -17.53 -8.68 -9.03
C ALA A 445 -18.64 -9.32 -9.89
N GLY A 446 -18.33 -9.55 -11.16
CA GLY A 446 -19.22 -10.14 -12.15
C GLY A 446 -19.40 -11.64 -11.94
N LEU A 447 -20.65 -12.04 -11.73
CA LEU A 447 -21.28 -13.34 -12.04
C LEU A 447 -22.72 -13.40 -11.49
N VAL A 448 -23.10 -12.44 -10.64
CA VAL A 448 -24.46 -12.19 -10.12
C VAL A 448 -24.74 -10.69 -10.16
N LYS A 449 -26.01 -10.24 -10.03
CA LYS A 449 -26.34 -8.82 -9.86
C LYS A 449 -25.48 -8.25 -8.72
N ASN A 450 -24.68 -7.23 -9.02
CA ASN A 450 -23.80 -6.63 -8.01
C ASN A 450 -24.63 -6.14 -6.83
N PRO A 451 -24.24 -6.48 -5.59
CA PRO A 451 -24.91 -5.96 -4.42
C PRO A 451 -24.67 -4.45 -4.35
N THR A 452 -25.74 -3.69 -4.27
CA THR A 452 -25.73 -2.22 -4.16
C THR A 452 -25.93 -1.75 -2.72
N SER A 453 -26.31 -2.66 -1.82
CA SER A 453 -26.35 -2.45 -0.37
C SER A 453 -25.51 -3.49 0.38
N TYR A 454 -25.22 -3.19 1.64
CA TYR A 454 -24.55 -4.12 2.54
C TYR A 454 -25.37 -5.41 2.74
N GLU A 455 -26.71 -5.32 2.85
CA GLU A 455 -27.54 -6.52 3.04
C GLU A 455 -27.52 -7.43 1.80
N GLU A 456 -27.59 -6.85 0.60
CA GLU A 456 -27.45 -7.61 -0.65
C GLU A 456 -26.08 -8.30 -0.72
N ALA A 457 -25.01 -7.65 -0.24
CA ALA A 457 -23.66 -8.21 -0.23
C ALA A 457 -23.53 -9.40 0.73
N VAL A 458 -24.10 -9.29 1.93
CA VAL A 458 -24.12 -10.39 2.91
C VAL A 458 -24.92 -11.59 2.38
N LEU A 459 -26.07 -11.34 1.75
CA LEU A 459 -26.88 -12.39 1.15
C LEU A 459 -26.15 -13.09 -0.01
N LEU A 460 -25.50 -12.32 -0.89
CA LEU A 460 -24.70 -12.87 -1.99
C LEU A 460 -23.52 -13.69 -1.45
N TYR A 461 -22.77 -13.17 -0.47
CA TYR A 461 -21.62 -13.86 0.13
C TYR A 461 -22.01 -15.24 0.67
N LYS A 462 -23.13 -15.34 1.39
CA LYS A 462 -23.67 -16.61 1.92
C LYS A 462 -24.07 -17.61 0.81
N GLN A 463 -24.35 -17.13 -0.39
CA GLN A 463 -24.71 -17.96 -1.53
C GLN A 463 -23.50 -18.38 -2.37
N LEU A 464 -22.37 -17.67 -2.30
CA LEU A 464 -21.17 -17.94 -3.12
C LEU A 464 -20.73 -19.42 -3.12
N PRO A 465 -20.65 -20.13 -1.98
CA PRO A 465 -20.25 -21.54 -1.99
C PRO A 465 -21.18 -22.44 -2.81
N LYS A 466 -22.47 -22.09 -2.87
CA LYS A 466 -23.53 -22.86 -3.56
C LYS A 466 -23.56 -22.57 -5.07
N LEU A 467 -23.02 -21.43 -5.51
CA LEU A 467 -23.05 -21.02 -6.92
C LEU A 467 -22.17 -21.89 -7.84
N LEU A 468 -21.21 -22.62 -7.27
CA LEU A 468 -20.33 -23.53 -8.01
C LEU A 468 -21.06 -24.81 -8.48
N GLY A 469 -22.24 -25.11 -7.92
CA GLY A 469 -22.98 -26.36 -8.14
C GLY A 469 -22.35 -27.55 -7.41
N GLU A 470 -23.12 -28.60 -7.15
CA GLU A 470 -22.64 -29.80 -6.40
C GLU A 470 -21.41 -30.46 -7.06
N ASP A 471 -21.36 -30.42 -8.39
CA ASP A 471 -20.27 -30.99 -9.18
C ASP A 471 -19.10 -30.02 -9.42
N GLN A 472 -19.15 -28.78 -8.92
CA GLN A 472 -18.17 -27.71 -9.15
C GLN A 472 -17.83 -27.42 -10.64
N ARG A 473 -18.64 -27.87 -11.60
CA ARG A 473 -18.38 -27.74 -13.04
C ARG A 473 -18.33 -26.30 -13.56
N LYS A 474 -18.81 -25.35 -12.77
CA LYS A 474 -18.73 -23.91 -13.06
C LYS A 474 -17.44 -23.27 -12.55
N ALA A 475 -16.58 -24.02 -11.85
CA ALA A 475 -15.30 -23.53 -11.39
C ALA A 475 -14.38 -23.24 -12.57
N VAL A 476 -13.67 -22.11 -12.49
CA VAL A 476 -12.64 -21.73 -13.45
C VAL A 476 -11.26 -22.01 -12.86
N PRO A 477 -10.24 -22.33 -13.68
CA PRO A 477 -8.87 -22.49 -13.18
C PRO A 477 -8.39 -21.21 -12.49
N VAL A 478 -8.05 -21.31 -11.20
CA VAL A 478 -7.50 -20.18 -10.40
C VAL A 478 -5.96 -20.18 -10.40
N ARG A 479 -5.35 -21.36 -10.56
CA ARG A 479 -3.90 -21.54 -10.61
C ARG A 479 -3.53 -22.52 -11.71
N VAL A 480 -2.48 -22.21 -12.45
CA VAL A 480 -1.96 -23.04 -13.54
C VAL A 480 -0.50 -23.35 -13.26
N TRP A 481 -0.13 -24.62 -13.34
CA TRP A 481 1.26 -25.08 -13.27
C TRP A 481 1.79 -25.25 -14.69
N LEU A 482 2.90 -24.60 -14.98
CA LEU A 482 3.53 -24.62 -16.29
C LEU A 482 4.85 -25.40 -16.20
N TYR A 483 5.03 -26.36 -17.11
CA TYR A 483 6.28 -27.10 -17.23
C TYR A 483 7.15 -26.47 -18.33
N PRO A 484 8.43 -26.11 -18.06
CA PRO A 484 9.28 -25.50 -19.08
C PRO A 484 9.49 -26.44 -20.27
N LEU A 485 9.13 -25.98 -21.47
CA LEU A 485 9.25 -26.79 -22.69
C LEU A 485 10.70 -27.16 -23.02
N LYS A 486 11.68 -26.35 -22.59
CA LYS A 486 13.11 -26.66 -22.77
C LYS A 486 13.57 -27.97 -22.14
N ASN A 487 12.85 -28.42 -21.10
CA ASN A 487 13.13 -29.69 -20.44
C ASN A 487 12.57 -30.88 -21.24
N LEU A 488 11.70 -30.63 -22.22
CA LEU A 488 11.15 -31.63 -23.14
C LEU A 488 11.88 -31.61 -24.50
N ASP A 489 12.16 -30.42 -25.03
CA ASP A 489 12.90 -30.22 -26.28
C ASP A 489 13.83 -29.01 -26.13
N SER A 490 15.14 -29.23 -26.29
CA SER A 490 16.16 -28.18 -26.16
C SER A 490 16.03 -27.05 -27.19
N ARG A 491 15.27 -27.27 -28.29
CA ARG A 491 14.97 -26.26 -29.32
C ARG A 491 13.79 -25.35 -28.97
N ALA A 492 13.04 -25.67 -27.91
CA ALA A 492 11.91 -24.86 -27.50
C ALA A 492 12.36 -23.47 -27.03
N ALA A 493 11.50 -22.47 -27.21
CA ALA A 493 11.74 -21.12 -26.72
C ALA A 493 11.99 -21.14 -25.20
N GLN A 494 13.01 -20.40 -24.77
CA GLN A 494 13.44 -20.36 -23.37
C GLN A 494 13.20 -18.97 -22.81
N LEU A 495 12.79 -18.91 -21.56
CA LEU A 495 12.96 -17.70 -20.76
C LEU A 495 14.47 -17.53 -20.53
N VAL A 496 15.06 -16.53 -21.18
CA VAL A 496 16.50 -16.26 -21.12
C VAL A 496 16.82 -15.34 -19.95
N ARG A 497 15.93 -14.37 -19.66
CA ARG A 497 16.07 -13.43 -18.54
C ARG A 497 14.73 -13.22 -17.83
N GLU A 498 14.80 -13.12 -16.50
CA GLU A 498 13.71 -12.52 -15.72
C GLU A 498 13.88 -11.00 -15.73
N ILE A 499 12.77 -10.27 -15.65
CA ILE A 499 12.82 -8.81 -15.54
C ILE A 499 13.23 -8.48 -14.10
N GLY A 500 14.18 -7.55 -13.93
CA GLY A 500 14.60 -7.09 -12.61
C GLY A 500 13.41 -6.64 -11.74
N VAL A 501 13.39 -7.06 -10.48
CA VAL A 501 12.27 -6.76 -9.57
C VAL A 501 12.11 -5.27 -9.35
N GLU A 502 13.20 -4.51 -9.25
CA GLU A 502 13.12 -3.04 -9.13
C GLU A 502 12.34 -2.42 -10.29
N LEU A 503 12.50 -2.94 -11.51
CA LEU A 503 11.78 -2.44 -12.68
C LEU A 503 10.30 -2.81 -12.63
N VAL A 504 9.97 -3.97 -12.07
CA VAL A 504 8.57 -4.36 -11.82
C VAL A 504 7.95 -3.43 -10.77
N SER A 505 8.62 -3.25 -9.63
CA SER A 505 8.17 -2.37 -8.55
C SER A 505 8.02 -0.92 -9.02
N HIS A 506 8.97 -0.40 -9.80
CA HIS A 506 8.92 0.96 -10.34
C HIS A 506 7.78 1.13 -11.34
N ALA A 507 7.56 0.15 -12.24
CA ALA A 507 6.42 0.16 -13.15
C ALA A 507 5.08 0.10 -12.39
N GLU A 508 4.98 -0.73 -11.35
CA GLU A 508 3.78 -0.82 -10.50
C GLU A 508 3.52 0.49 -9.75
N ALA A 509 4.57 1.12 -9.20
CA ALA A 509 4.47 2.41 -8.53
C ALA A 509 3.95 3.50 -9.47
N ILE A 510 4.51 3.60 -10.68
CA ILE A 510 4.05 4.55 -11.71
C ILE A 510 2.57 4.32 -12.04
N MET A 511 2.16 3.07 -12.24
CA MET A 511 0.77 2.75 -12.52
C MET A 511 -0.18 3.11 -11.36
N GLY A 512 0.27 2.90 -10.12
CA GLY A 512 -0.45 3.32 -8.91
C GLY A 512 -0.63 4.83 -8.85
N GLN A 513 0.43 5.60 -9.09
CA GLN A 513 0.43 7.07 -9.09
C GLN A 513 -0.49 7.64 -10.17
N LEU A 514 -0.46 7.11 -11.40
CA LEU A 514 -1.36 7.53 -12.48
C LEU A 514 -2.83 7.24 -12.13
N GLN A 515 -3.11 6.12 -11.45
CA GLN A 515 -4.45 5.77 -11.00
C GLN A 515 -4.93 6.68 -9.87
N GLU A 516 -4.06 7.02 -8.91
CA GLU A 516 -4.34 8.00 -7.86
C GLU A 516 -4.69 9.37 -8.44
N ALA A 517 -3.87 9.88 -9.37
CA ALA A 517 -4.12 11.16 -10.05
C ALA A 517 -5.49 11.18 -10.75
N LYS A 518 -5.88 10.07 -11.38
CA LYS A 518 -7.21 9.93 -11.98
C LYS A 518 -8.33 9.99 -10.93
N MET A 519 -8.16 9.34 -9.78
CA MET A 519 -9.14 9.38 -8.68
C MET A 519 -9.30 10.80 -8.13
N ARG A 520 -8.18 11.48 -7.82
CA ARG A 520 -8.18 12.88 -7.37
C ARG A 520 -8.90 13.80 -8.34
N ALA A 521 -8.59 13.71 -9.63
CA ALA A 521 -9.27 14.50 -10.65
C ALA A 521 -10.78 14.25 -10.70
N ASN A 522 -11.24 13.01 -10.48
CA ASN A 522 -12.68 12.71 -10.42
C ASN A 522 -13.36 13.37 -9.22
N ASP A 523 -12.71 13.37 -8.05
CA ASP A 523 -13.26 13.98 -6.85
C ASP A 523 -13.32 15.51 -6.98
N SER A 524 -12.28 16.12 -7.54
CA SER A 524 -12.28 17.56 -7.87
C SER A 524 -13.35 17.93 -8.90
N ILE A 525 -13.63 17.08 -9.90
CA ILE A 525 -14.73 17.28 -10.85
C ILE A 525 -16.09 17.26 -10.14
N ARG A 526 -16.30 16.32 -9.20
CA ARG A 526 -17.55 16.25 -8.42
C ARG A 526 -17.73 17.49 -7.55
N GLN A 527 -16.66 17.99 -6.96
CA GLN A 527 -16.69 19.23 -6.19
C GLN A 527 -17.05 20.42 -7.08
N CYS A 528 -16.42 20.56 -8.26
CA CYS A 528 -16.79 21.57 -9.26
C CYS A 528 -18.28 21.51 -9.65
N ASP A 529 -18.86 20.31 -9.79
CA ASP A 529 -20.29 20.14 -10.06
C ASP A 529 -21.16 20.63 -8.88
N ALA A 530 -20.73 20.38 -7.63
CA ALA A 530 -21.43 20.83 -6.44
C ALA A 530 -21.44 22.37 -6.34
N ILE A 531 -20.30 23.03 -6.60
CA ILE A 531 -20.17 24.50 -6.55
C ILE A 531 -20.52 25.22 -7.86
N LYS A 532 -20.93 24.48 -8.90
CA LYS A 532 -21.31 24.97 -10.24
C LYS A 532 -20.20 25.78 -10.94
N VAL A 533 -18.97 25.23 -10.97
CA VAL A 533 -17.80 25.83 -11.65
C VAL A 533 -17.34 24.96 -12.84
N PRO A 534 -18.06 24.97 -13.98
CA PRO A 534 -17.76 24.16 -15.17
C PRO A 534 -16.42 24.51 -15.84
N VAL A 535 -15.88 25.73 -15.66
CA VAL A 535 -14.61 26.11 -16.29
C VAL A 535 -13.44 25.28 -15.77
N ILE A 536 -13.36 25.06 -14.45
CA ILE A 536 -12.32 24.22 -13.84
C ILE A 536 -12.59 22.74 -14.14
N LYS A 537 -13.87 22.33 -14.12
CA LYS A 537 -14.29 20.99 -14.56
C LYS A 537 -13.77 20.66 -15.96
N ASP A 538 -13.91 21.58 -16.92
CA ASP A 538 -13.44 21.38 -18.29
C ASP A 538 -11.91 21.23 -18.36
N LYS A 539 -11.16 21.96 -17.52
CA LYS A 539 -9.70 21.80 -17.40
C LYS A 539 -9.32 20.42 -16.86
N LEU A 540 -10.00 19.96 -15.80
CA LEU A 540 -9.80 18.64 -15.20
C LEU A 540 -10.18 17.51 -16.16
N ALA A 541 -11.28 17.66 -16.91
CA ALA A 541 -11.70 16.69 -17.93
C ALA A 541 -10.64 16.57 -19.05
N LYS A 542 -10.12 17.69 -19.54
CA LYS A 542 -9.01 17.69 -20.51
C LYS A 542 -7.77 16.99 -19.95
N PHE A 543 -7.41 17.24 -18.69
CA PHE A 543 -6.32 16.52 -18.02
C PHE A 543 -6.57 15.01 -18.00
N GLN A 544 -7.77 14.55 -17.61
CA GLN A 544 -8.11 13.13 -17.59
C GLN A 544 -8.00 12.47 -18.96
N ASP A 545 -8.44 13.14 -20.03
CA ASP A 545 -8.31 12.63 -21.39
C ASP A 545 -6.83 12.44 -21.80
N LYS A 546 -5.97 13.39 -21.43
CA LYS A 546 -4.51 13.31 -21.68
C LYS A 546 -3.84 12.25 -20.83
N LEU A 547 -4.18 12.15 -19.54
CA LEU A 547 -3.67 11.13 -18.62
C LEU A 547 -4.05 9.72 -19.10
N ALA A 548 -5.29 9.52 -19.55
CA ALA A 548 -5.74 8.24 -20.10
C ALA A 548 -4.95 7.86 -21.37
N SER A 549 -4.74 8.83 -22.26
CA SER A 549 -3.96 8.64 -23.48
C SER A 549 -2.51 8.25 -23.16
N TYR A 550 -1.87 8.97 -22.25
CA TYR A 550 -0.52 8.68 -21.78
C TYR A 550 -0.40 7.27 -21.18
N THR A 551 -1.31 6.92 -20.26
CA THR A 551 -1.31 5.62 -19.56
C THR A 551 -1.40 4.46 -20.55
N VAL A 552 -2.26 4.57 -21.55
CA VAL A 552 -2.41 3.53 -22.59
C VAL A 552 -1.11 3.35 -23.37
N ILE A 553 -0.44 4.44 -23.74
CA ILE A 553 0.79 4.41 -24.54
C ILE A 553 1.96 3.87 -23.72
N LEU A 554 2.12 4.32 -22.47
CA LEU A 554 3.12 3.77 -21.54
C LEU A 554 2.97 2.24 -21.40
N LEU A 555 1.75 1.75 -21.15
CA LEU A 555 1.47 0.32 -21.06
C LEU A 555 1.74 -0.43 -22.37
N GLN A 556 1.46 0.19 -23.53
CA GLN A 556 1.79 -0.40 -24.82
C GLN A 556 3.30 -0.56 -25.01
N ASN A 557 4.10 0.44 -24.61
CA ASN A 557 5.56 0.37 -24.72
C ASN A 557 6.15 -0.66 -23.76
N ILE A 558 5.70 -0.69 -22.50
CA ILE A 558 6.06 -1.77 -21.56
C ILE A 558 5.70 -3.13 -22.16
N ARG A 559 4.46 -3.33 -22.64
CA ARG A 559 4.02 -4.59 -23.24
C ARG A 559 4.88 -5.04 -24.43
N LYS A 560 5.44 -4.11 -25.22
CA LYS A 560 6.31 -4.44 -26.36
C LYS A 560 7.68 -4.95 -25.92
N VAL A 561 8.29 -4.34 -24.90
CA VAL A 561 9.65 -4.69 -24.46
C VAL A 561 9.72 -5.93 -23.57
N LEU A 562 8.69 -6.22 -22.76
CA LEU A 562 8.76 -7.35 -21.81
C LEU A 562 9.03 -8.71 -22.50
N PRO A 563 8.39 -9.07 -23.64
CA PRO A 563 8.73 -10.31 -24.35
C PRO A 563 10.16 -10.33 -24.89
N ALA A 564 10.67 -9.20 -25.38
CA ALA A 564 12.03 -9.08 -25.94
C ALA A 564 13.11 -9.24 -24.85
N ILE A 565 12.91 -8.61 -23.69
CA ILE A 565 13.77 -8.80 -22.51
C ILE A 565 13.77 -10.27 -22.08
N ARG A 566 12.57 -10.88 -21.96
CA ARG A 566 12.43 -12.29 -21.59
C ARG A 566 13.07 -13.26 -22.58
N ALA A 567 13.04 -12.93 -23.86
CA ALA A 567 13.71 -13.68 -24.91
C ALA A 567 15.23 -13.41 -24.98
N GLY A 568 15.74 -12.43 -24.24
CA GLY A 568 17.14 -12.03 -24.23
C GLY A 568 17.58 -11.27 -25.49
N THR A 569 16.64 -10.83 -26.34
CA THR A 569 16.94 -10.02 -27.53
C THR A 569 17.21 -8.56 -27.17
N GLU A 570 16.67 -8.10 -26.04
CA GLU A 570 16.90 -6.78 -25.45
C GLU A 570 17.37 -6.93 -24.00
N GLY A 571 18.06 -5.91 -23.49
CA GLY A 571 18.42 -5.81 -22.08
C GLY A 571 17.41 -4.99 -21.29
N ASP A 572 17.44 -5.17 -19.97
CA ASP A 572 16.63 -4.42 -18.99
C ASP A 572 16.74 -2.89 -19.17
N GLN A 573 17.84 -2.41 -19.76
CA GLN A 573 18.04 -1.00 -20.11
C GLN A 573 16.88 -0.41 -20.92
N THR A 574 16.27 -1.18 -21.83
CA THR A 574 15.13 -0.71 -22.63
C THR A 574 13.92 -0.36 -21.76
N LEU A 575 13.67 -1.13 -20.70
CA LEU A 575 12.63 -0.84 -19.72
C LEU A 575 13.06 0.30 -18.79
N VAL A 576 14.32 0.33 -18.35
CA VAL A 576 14.88 1.45 -17.56
C VAL A 576 14.65 2.79 -18.27
N ASP A 577 14.90 2.85 -19.57
CA ASP A 577 14.77 4.07 -20.36
C ASP A 577 13.30 4.53 -20.46
N ILE A 578 12.36 3.59 -20.60
CA ILE A 578 10.91 3.86 -20.60
C ILE A 578 10.46 4.43 -19.25
N LEU A 579 10.93 3.86 -18.13
CA LEU A 579 10.54 4.30 -16.79
C LEU A 579 11.21 5.65 -16.44
N LYS A 580 12.48 5.84 -16.79
CA LYS A 580 13.15 7.16 -16.64
C LYS A 580 12.46 8.25 -17.45
N PHE A 581 12.04 7.96 -18.68
CA PHE A 581 11.28 8.92 -19.46
C PHE A 581 10.01 9.36 -18.72
N HIS A 582 9.32 8.45 -18.04
CA HIS A 582 8.17 8.82 -17.21
C HIS A 582 8.56 9.80 -16.10
N ASP A 583 9.59 9.45 -15.33
CA ASP A 583 10.09 10.26 -14.20
C ASP A 583 10.48 11.68 -14.63
N ASP A 584 11.03 11.83 -15.84
CA ASP A 584 11.46 13.12 -16.39
C ASP A 584 10.33 13.88 -17.11
N SER A 585 9.27 13.19 -17.56
CA SER A 585 8.19 13.76 -18.36
C SER A 585 7.30 14.75 -17.59
N SER A 586 6.37 15.43 -18.29
CA SER A 586 5.30 16.23 -17.65
C SER A 586 4.30 15.39 -16.86
N PHE A 587 4.31 14.07 -17.06
CA PHE A 587 3.45 13.10 -16.37
C PHE A 587 4.12 12.49 -15.14
N SER A 588 5.29 12.98 -14.73
CA SER A 588 5.92 12.52 -13.50
C SER A 588 5.04 12.79 -12.29
N HIS A 589 5.17 11.93 -11.28
CA HIS A 589 4.39 12.00 -10.04
C HIS A 589 4.38 13.41 -9.43
N ASP A 590 5.54 14.02 -9.28
CA ASP A 590 5.67 15.30 -8.59
C ASP A 590 4.99 16.45 -9.36
N LYS A 591 5.07 16.44 -10.69
CA LYS A 591 4.44 17.46 -11.54
C LYS A 591 2.92 17.32 -11.55
N ILE A 592 2.41 16.09 -11.69
CA ILE A 592 0.97 15.80 -11.61
C ILE A 592 0.42 16.19 -10.23
N ARG A 593 1.09 15.75 -9.16
CA ARG A 593 0.70 16.04 -7.77
C ARG A 593 0.61 17.54 -7.54
N LYS A 594 1.65 18.29 -7.92
CA LYS A 594 1.69 19.75 -7.80
C LYS A 594 0.50 20.42 -8.49
N TRP A 595 0.23 20.08 -9.76
CA TRP A 595 -0.86 20.70 -10.52
C TRP A 595 -2.24 20.36 -9.94
N LEU A 596 -2.45 19.12 -9.50
CA LEU A 596 -3.69 18.72 -8.83
C LEU A 596 -3.88 19.43 -7.48
N ASP A 597 -2.82 19.57 -6.68
CA ASP A 597 -2.86 20.33 -5.42
C ASP A 597 -3.27 21.80 -5.69
N GLU A 598 -2.73 22.42 -6.74
CA GLU A 598 -3.11 23.79 -7.12
C GLU A 598 -4.57 23.90 -7.55
N LYS A 599 -5.10 22.91 -8.28
CA LYS A 599 -6.51 22.90 -8.70
C LYS A 599 -7.46 22.63 -7.55
N GLU A 600 -7.12 21.72 -6.65
CA GLU A 600 -7.90 21.47 -5.43
C GLU A 600 -7.92 22.70 -4.53
N SER A 601 -6.80 23.43 -4.45
CA SER A 601 -6.73 24.72 -3.74
C SER A 601 -7.63 25.76 -4.41
N GLU A 602 -7.55 25.93 -5.73
CA GLU A 602 -8.39 26.86 -6.50
C GLU A 602 -9.89 26.59 -6.27
N ILE A 603 -10.30 25.32 -6.32
CA ILE A 603 -11.69 24.90 -6.07
C ILE A 603 -12.09 25.20 -4.62
N GLY A 604 -11.22 24.89 -3.66
CA GLY A 604 -11.46 25.15 -2.24
C GLY A 604 -11.68 26.62 -1.93
N VAL A 605 -10.83 27.51 -2.47
CA VAL A 605 -11.01 28.96 -2.30
C VAL A 605 -12.34 29.44 -2.88
N LEU A 606 -12.72 28.95 -4.07
CA LEU A 606 -14.01 29.30 -4.67
C LEU A 606 -15.20 28.83 -3.82
N GLU A 607 -15.11 27.62 -3.29
CA GLU A 607 -16.13 27.07 -2.41
C GLU A 607 -16.35 27.95 -1.17
N GLU A 608 -15.28 28.42 -0.52
CA GLU A 608 -15.41 29.31 0.65
C GLU A 608 -16.06 30.66 0.32
N TYR A 609 -15.71 31.26 -0.82
CA TYR A 609 -16.35 32.50 -1.27
C TYR A 609 -17.82 32.30 -1.62
N ILE A 610 -18.16 31.20 -2.30
CA ILE A 610 -19.54 30.88 -2.66
C ILE A 610 -20.36 30.61 -1.39
N ASN A 611 -19.83 29.83 -0.44
CA ASN A 611 -20.48 29.53 0.83
C ASN A 611 -20.73 30.80 1.66
N SER A 612 -19.77 31.72 1.67
CA SER A 612 -19.89 33.02 2.36
C SER A 612 -20.96 33.95 1.77
N LEU A 613 -21.38 33.73 0.52
CA LEU A 613 -22.48 34.45 -0.13
C LEU A 613 -23.84 33.78 0.09
N GLY A 614 -23.89 32.60 0.69
CA GLY A 614 -25.10 31.94 1.17
C GLY A 614 -26.14 31.71 0.08
N SER A 615 -27.27 32.44 0.13
CA SER A 615 -28.43 32.24 -0.75
C SER A 615 -28.31 32.83 -2.16
N VAL A 616 -27.21 33.50 -2.49
CA VAL A 616 -26.99 34.09 -3.82
C VAL A 616 -26.80 32.97 -4.85
N ALA A 617 -27.58 33.02 -5.92
CA ALA A 617 -27.51 31.99 -6.96
C ALA A 617 -26.22 32.09 -7.77
N VAL A 618 -25.49 30.98 -7.88
CA VAL A 618 -24.40 30.80 -8.86
C VAL A 618 -25.01 30.52 -10.23
N VAL A 619 -24.74 31.40 -11.19
CA VAL A 619 -25.25 31.37 -12.57
C VAL A 619 -24.07 31.35 -13.55
N PRO A 620 -23.77 30.20 -14.16
CA PRO A 620 -22.79 30.06 -15.23
C PRO A 620 -23.00 31.01 -16.41
N PRO A 621 -21.94 31.53 -17.05
CA PRO A 621 -22.05 32.18 -18.36
C PRO A 621 -22.70 31.25 -19.38
N GLY A 622 -23.59 31.80 -20.20
CA GLY A 622 -24.37 31.07 -21.20
C GLY A 622 -25.86 31.40 -21.12
N PRO A 623 -26.74 30.55 -21.68
CA PRO A 623 -28.17 30.85 -21.81
C PRO A 623 -28.89 31.13 -20.48
N GLU A 624 -28.41 30.59 -19.38
CA GLU A 624 -28.97 30.86 -18.05
C GLU A 624 -28.63 32.27 -17.56
N LEU A 625 -27.39 32.71 -17.73
CA LEU A 625 -26.99 34.09 -17.43
C LEU A 625 -27.72 35.08 -18.35
N ASP A 626 -27.82 34.78 -19.65
CA ASP A 626 -28.54 35.62 -20.61
C ASP A 626 -30.01 35.82 -20.22
N LYS A 627 -30.69 34.75 -19.76
CA LYS A 627 -32.07 34.84 -19.25
C LYS A 627 -32.20 35.74 -18.03
N VAL A 628 -31.19 35.75 -17.15
CA VAL A 628 -31.17 36.61 -15.97
C VAL A 628 -30.90 38.05 -16.37
N LEU A 629 -29.89 38.30 -17.22
CA LEU A 629 -29.45 39.64 -17.63
C LEU A 629 -30.45 40.36 -18.53
N PHE A 630 -31.03 39.67 -19.51
CA PHE A 630 -31.93 40.27 -20.51
C PHE A 630 -33.43 40.03 -20.20
N GLY A 631 -33.73 39.38 -19.08
CA GLY A 631 -35.10 39.12 -18.65
C GLY A 631 -35.78 40.40 -18.15
N PRO A 632 -37.10 40.60 -18.38
CA PRO A 632 -37.81 41.81 -17.95
C PRO A 632 -38.06 41.88 -16.43
N GLN A 633 -37.58 40.88 -15.67
CA GLN A 633 -37.90 40.71 -14.25
C GLN A 633 -37.12 41.67 -13.34
N TYR A 634 -35.94 42.10 -13.78
CA TYR A 634 -35.01 42.88 -12.95
C TYR A 634 -34.42 44.02 -13.77
N HIS A 635 -34.60 45.26 -13.30
CA HIS A 635 -34.01 46.45 -13.92
C HIS A 635 -32.52 46.59 -13.58
N ASN A 636 -32.15 46.31 -12.32
CA ASN A 636 -30.79 46.40 -11.81
C ASN A 636 -30.29 45.02 -11.35
N ILE A 637 -29.18 44.56 -11.92
CA ILE A 637 -28.54 43.30 -11.58
C ILE A 637 -27.09 43.58 -11.19
N PHE A 638 -26.68 43.09 -10.02
CA PHE A 638 -25.30 43.15 -9.56
C PHE A 638 -24.74 41.74 -9.45
N MET A 639 -23.54 41.54 -9.99
CA MET A 639 -22.96 40.22 -10.16
C MET A 639 -21.57 40.17 -9.53
N PHE A 640 -21.41 39.36 -8.50
CA PHE A 640 -20.09 39.00 -7.99
C PHE A 640 -19.44 38.06 -9.00
N THR A 641 -18.39 38.54 -9.67
CA THR A 641 -17.80 37.89 -10.84
C THR A 641 -16.40 37.43 -10.52
N PHE A 642 -16.12 36.13 -10.57
CA PHE A 642 -14.74 35.63 -10.56
C PHE A 642 -14.10 35.83 -11.94
N THR A 643 -13.00 36.57 -11.99
CA THR A 643 -12.41 37.08 -13.23
C THR A 643 -11.20 36.31 -13.73
N SER A 644 -10.65 35.41 -12.91
CA SER A 644 -9.39 34.70 -13.23
C SER A 644 -9.55 33.22 -13.62
N LEU A 645 -10.77 32.68 -13.68
CA LEU A 645 -10.98 31.24 -13.89
C LEU A 645 -10.68 30.73 -15.31
N LYS A 646 -10.84 31.58 -16.35
CA LYS A 646 -10.60 31.18 -17.75
C LYS A 646 -9.21 31.52 -18.28
N TYR A 647 -8.24 31.82 -17.42
CA TYR A 647 -6.85 31.98 -17.85
C TYR A 647 -6.34 30.68 -18.50
N GLU A 648 -5.45 30.84 -19.49
CA GLU A 648 -4.76 29.70 -20.09
C GLU A 648 -4.07 28.86 -19.01
N GLU A 649 -4.02 27.56 -19.24
CA GLU A 649 -3.50 26.59 -18.28
C GLU A 649 -2.18 26.03 -18.82
N PRO A 650 -1.01 26.59 -18.42
CA PRO A 650 0.28 26.24 -19.02
C PRO A 650 0.60 24.75 -18.89
N TYR A 651 0.27 24.14 -17.75
CA TYR A 651 0.48 22.72 -17.53
C TYR A 651 -0.28 21.83 -18.52
N LEU A 652 -1.52 22.17 -18.89
CA LEU A 652 -2.28 21.43 -19.90
C LEU A 652 -1.64 21.52 -21.29
N SER A 653 -1.01 22.65 -21.60
CA SER A 653 -0.21 22.81 -22.82
C SER A 653 1.04 21.93 -22.76
N ASN A 654 1.76 21.92 -21.63
CA ASN A 654 2.97 21.11 -21.43
C ASN A 654 2.70 19.61 -21.62
N ILE A 655 1.67 19.05 -20.98
CA ILE A 655 1.34 17.63 -21.15
C ILE A 655 0.85 17.30 -22.56
N ARG A 656 0.24 18.28 -23.26
CA ARG A 656 -0.16 18.13 -24.66
C ARG A 656 1.06 18.10 -25.57
N GLU A 657 2.04 18.97 -25.33
CA GLU A 657 3.32 19.00 -26.06
C GLU A 657 4.10 17.73 -25.82
N CYS A 658 4.17 17.23 -24.57
CA CYS A 658 4.77 15.95 -24.24
C CYS A 658 4.14 14.80 -25.05
N LEU A 659 2.81 14.72 -25.12
CA LEU A 659 2.10 13.71 -25.92
C LEU A 659 2.29 13.87 -27.43
N ALA A 660 2.64 15.07 -27.90
CA ALA A 660 2.88 15.36 -29.32
C ALA A 660 4.36 15.24 -29.71
N SER A 661 5.25 15.04 -28.74
CA SER A 661 6.70 15.08 -28.97
C SER A 661 7.18 13.86 -29.75
N GLU A 662 8.24 14.02 -30.54
CA GLU A 662 8.83 12.89 -31.27
C GLU A 662 9.41 11.84 -30.32
N GLU A 663 9.90 12.28 -29.16
CA GLU A 663 10.48 11.45 -28.11
C GLU A 663 9.42 10.53 -27.50
N PHE A 664 8.23 11.05 -27.25
CA PHE A 664 7.09 10.24 -26.80
C PHE A 664 6.66 9.22 -27.87
N ASN A 665 6.70 9.61 -29.14
CA ASN A 665 6.41 8.69 -30.25
C ASN A 665 7.51 7.62 -30.46
N LYS A 666 8.75 7.92 -30.06
CA LYS A 666 9.92 7.03 -30.11
C LYS A 666 10.20 6.31 -28.79
N MET A 667 9.30 6.41 -27.81
CA MET A 667 9.44 5.76 -26.50
C MET A 667 9.59 4.25 -26.69
N GLY A 668 10.79 3.73 -26.43
CA GLY A 668 11.17 2.32 -26.65
C GLY A 668 12.02 2.02 -27.89
N GLU A 669 12.40 3.01 -28.71
CA GLU A 669 13.30 2.82 -29.86
C GLU A 669 14.73 3.31 -29.58
N ILE A 670 14.93 4.54 -29.07
CA ILE A 670 16.18 5.12 -28.52
C ILE A 670 15.79 6.27 -27.58
N CYS A 671 16.26 6.31 -26.32
CA CYS A 671 16.03 7.44 -25.42
C CYS A 671 17.33 8.23 -25.22
N VAL A 672 17.37 9.47 -25.71
CA VAL A 672 18.37 10.47 -25.30
C VAL A 672 17.72 11.33 -24.21
N ALA A 673 18.40 11.48 -23.07
CA ALA A 673 17.93 12.36 -21.99
C ALA A 673 17.83 13.80 -22.53
N HIS A 674 16.64 14.38 -22.49
CA HIS A 674 16.44 15.81 -22.71
C HIS A 674 15.81 16.43 -21.48
N ASP A 675 16.47 17.46 -20.97
CA ASP A 675 15.97 18.28 -19.89
C ASP A 675 14.81 19.13 -20.43
N PHE A 676 13.57 18.79 -20.07
CA PHE A 676 12.44 19.65 -20.38
C PHE A 676 12.52 20.86 -19.44
N SER A 677 13.23 21.91 -19.87
CA SER A 677 13.25 23.18 -19.13
C SER A 677 11.88 23.84 -19.21
N PHE A 678 11.09 23.65 -18.14
CA PHE A 678 9.76 24.22 -18.05
C PHE A 678 9.83 25.68 -17.60
N LYS A 679 9.05 26.54 -18.26
CA LYS A 679 8.85 27.92 -17.82
C LYS A 679 8.25 27.91 -16.42
N GLU A 680 8.94 28.58 -15.51
CA GLU A 680 8.51 28.80 -14.13
C GLU A 680 7.06 29.32 -14.11
N GLU A 681 6.18 28.54 -13.48
CA GLU A 681 4.77 28.92 -13.33
C GLU A 681 4.69 30.14 -12.43
N ALA A 682 4.09 31.23 -12.93
CA ALA A 682 3.73 32.36 -12.11
C ALA A 682 2.83 31.88 -10.95
N LEU A 683 2.94 32.51 -9.78
CA LEU A 683 2.09 32.19 -8.63
C LEU A 683 0.60 32.12 -9.05
N PRO A 684 -0.15 31.09 -8.64
CA PRO A 684 -1.59 31.03 -8.88
C PRO A 684 -2.28 32.30 -8.38
N TRP A 685 -3.29 32.78 -9.12
CA TRP A 685 -3.94 34.08 -8.85
C TRP A 685 -4.50 34.19 -7.42
N PHE A 686 -4.96 33.08 -6.83
CA PHE A 686 -5.51 33.03 -5.48
C PHE A 686 -4.44 33.02 -4.39
N ARG A 687 -3.17 32.75 -4.73
CA ARG A 687 -2.03 32.86 -3.80
C ARG A 687 -1.34 34.22 -3.87
N ASP A 688 -1.73 35.08 -4.82
CA ASP A 688 -1.24 36.46 -4.87
C ASP A 688 -1.86 37.26 -3.69
N PRO A 689 -1.03 37.88 -2.82
CA PRO A 689 -1.52 38.59 -1.65
C PRO A 689 -2.42 39.79 -1.98
N GLU A 690 -2.12 40.52 -3.06
CA GLU A 690 -2.88 41.72 -3.45
C GLU A 690 -4.22 41.34 -4.08
N ILE A 691 -4.23 40.29 -4.92
CA ILE A 691 -5.48 39.74 -5.48
C ILE A 691 -6.37 39.23 -4.34
N SER A 692 -5.82 38.45 -3.42
CA SER A 692 -6.56 37.91 -2.26
C SER A 692 -7.16 38.99 -1.39
N LYS A 693 -6.38 40.04 -1.09
CA LYS A 693 -6.85 41.19 -0.29
C LYS A 693 -7.97 41.94 -0.99
N ARG A 694 -7.85 42.20 -2.30
CA ARG A 694 -8.91 42.83 -3.09
C ARG A 694 -10.17 41.99 -3.09
N MET A 695 -10.08 40.69 -3.35
CA MET A 695 -11.25 39.80 -3.38
C MET A 695 -12.03 39.80 -2.08
N ARG A 696 -11.35 39.76 -0.92
CA ARG A 696 -11.99 39.87 0.40
C ARG A 696 -12.74 41.20 0.54
N TRP A 697 -12.14 42.30 0.11
CA TRP A 697 -12.77 43.61 0.17
C TRP A 697 -14.03 43.70 -0.73
N VAL A 698 -13.91 43.22 -1.98
CA VAL A 698 -15.03 43.14 -2.94
C VAL A 698 -16.17 42.28 -2.39
N LEU A 699 -15.86 41.16 -1.73
CA LEU A 699 -16.87 40.31 -1.11
C LEU A 699 -17.62 41.00 0.03
N ILE A 700 -16.91 41.71 0.92
CA ILE A 700 -17.52 42.47 2.01
C ILE A 700 -18.47 43.53 1.45
N GLU A 701 -18.04 44.24 0.41
CA GLU A 701 -18.86 45.24 -0.26
C GLU A 701 -20.12 44.62 -0.86
N PHE A 702 -19.98 43.50 -1.58
CA PHE A 702 -21.11 42.79 -2.18
C PHE A 702 -22.09 42.25 -1.12
N GLN A 703 -21.60 41.72 0.00
CA GLN A 703 -22.43 41.24 1.12
C GLN A 703 -23.26 42.36 1.74
N GLN A 704 -22.72 43.58 1.86
CA GLN A 704 -23.51 44.72 2.33
C GLN A 704 -24.71 45.01 1.41
N TRP A 705 -24.59 44.69 0.12
CA TRP A 705 -25.67 44.92 -0.84
C TRP A 705 -26.80 43.90 -0.75
N CYS A 706 -26.52 42.69 -0.26
CA CYS A 706 -27.52 41.65 -0.01
C CYS A 706 -28.65 42.09 0.92
N PHE A 707 -28.47 43.15 1.71
CA PHE A 707 -29.44 43.66 2.67
C PHE A 707 -30.36 44.77 2.13
N TYR A 708 -30.16 45.28 0.91
CA TYR A 708 -31.00 46.33 0.32
C TYR A 708 -32.09 45.76 -0.60
N LEU A 709 -33.35 46.20 -0.38
CA LEU A 709 -34.53 45.76 -1.16
C LEU A 709 -34.50 46.28 -2.60
N GLY A 710 -34.83 45.42 -3.58
CA GLY A 710 -35.11 45.80 -4.98
C GLY A 710 -34.01 45.49 -6.02
N LYS A 711 -32.96 44.75 -5.66
CA LYS A 711 -31.84 44.39 -6.55
C LYS A 711 -31.75 42.87 -6.77
N LYS A 712 -31.38 42.42 -7.97
CA LYS A 712 -31.03 41.01 -8.22
C LYS A 712 -29.53 40.81 -8.05
N LEU A 713 -29.15 39.88 -7.18
CA LEU A 713 -27.76 39.51 -6.93
C LEU A 713 -27.50 38.10 -7.45
N ILE A 714 -26.38 37.92 -8.15
CA ILE A 714 -25.94 36.62 -8.68
C ILE A 714 -24.42 36.48 -8.55
N ILE A 715 -23.93 35.24 -8.60
CA ILE A 715 -22.51 34.93 -8.72
C ILE A 715 -22.27 34.39 -10.13
N SER A 716 -21.20 34.83 -10.80
CA SER A 716 -20.79 34.27 -12.08
C SER A 716 -19.27 34.32 -12.23
N TYR A 717 -18.76 33.95 -13.41
CA TYR A 717 -17.35 33.96 -13.72
C TYR A 717 -17.09 34.37 -15.18
N ILE A 718 -16.61 35.60 -15.35
CA ILE A 718 -16.33 36.21 -16.66
C ILE A 718 -14.90 36.71 -16.60
N SER A 719 -14.08 36.31 -17.56
CA SER A 719 -12.68 36.70 -17.55
C SER A 719 -12.48 38.18 -17.77
N ASP A 720 -11.68 38.78 -16.89
CA ASP A 720 -11.28 40.18 -16.97
C ASP A 720 -9.89 40.34 -16.34
N THR A 721 -8.90 40.62 -17.19
CA THR A 721 -7.51 40.80 -16.77
C THR A 721 -7.28 42.13 -16.06
N SER A 722 -8.21 43.08 -16.15
CA SER A 722 -8.11 44.41 -15.53
C SER A 722 -8.33 44.34 -14.02
N TYR A 723 -9.14 43.37 -13.57
CA TYR A 723 -9.49 43.16 -12.16
C TYR A 723 -9.34 41.69 -11.76
N PRO A 724 -8.11 41.16 -11.61
CA PRO A 724 -7.91 39.74 -11.33
C PRO A 724 -8.56 39.26 -10.00
N GLY A 725 -8.88 37.97 -9.91
CA GLY A 725 -9.57 37.37 -8.76
C GLY A 725 -11.09 37.52 -8.87
N ALA A 726 -11.64 38.62 -8.36
CA ALA A 726 -13.06 38.92 -8.43
C ALA A 726 -13.36 40.43 -8.47
N SER A 727 -14.51 40.78 -9.06
CA SER A 727 -15.06 42.14 -9.10
C SER A 727 -16.59 42.13 -9.14
N ILE A 728 -17.23 43.29 -8.95
CA ILE A 728 -18.69 43.44 -9.01
C ILE A 728 -19.09 44.12 -10.32
N PHE A 729 -19.85 43.40 -11.12
CA PHE A 729 -20.39 43.91 -12.38
C PHE A 729 -21.81 44.43 -12.15
N SER A 730 -22.13 45.58 -12.74
CA SER A 730 -23.44 46.22 -12.70
C SER A 730 -24.07 46.20 -14.08
N TYR A 731 -25.31 45.72 -14.15
CA TYR A 731 -26.13 45.71 -15.35
C TYR A 731 -27.43 46.47 -15.12
N ILE A 732 -27.78 47.35 -16.07
CA ILE A 732 -29.03 48.10 -16.09
C ILE A 732 -29.73 47.81 -17.41
N ASP A 733 -30.98 47.32 -17.35
CA ASP A 733 -31.76 46.91 -18.53
C ASP A 733 -30.98 45.96 -19.49
N GLY A 734 -30.18 45.07 -18.92
CA GLY A 734 -29.35 44.12 -19.66
C GLY A 734 -28.05 44.69 -20.27
N ALA A 735 -27.81 46.00 -20.17
CA ALA A 735 -26.56 46.61 -20.58
C ALA A 735 -25.54 46.61 -19.42
N LEU A 736 -24.31 46.16 -19.68
CA LEU A 736 -23.21 46.30 -18.73
C LEU A 736 -22.86 47.79 -18.58
N THR A 737 -23.02 48.32 -17.38
CA THR A 737 -22.76 49.75 -17.09
C THR A 737 -21.44 49.96 -16.38
N ASN A 738 -21.04 49.02 -15.52
CA ASN A 738 -19.74 49.04 -14.84
C ASN A 738 -19.26 47.60 -14.58
N HIS A 739 -17.98 47.34 -14.79
CA HIS A 739 -17.31 46.04 -14.59
C HIS A 739 -16.46 46.02 -13.31
N ASN A 740 -16.43 47.14 -12.58
CA ASN A 740 -15.84 47.28 -11.25
C ASN A 740 -16.61 48.34 -10.47
N TYR A 741 -17.86 48.00 -10.12
CA TYR A 741 -18.81 48.90 -9.48
C TYR A 741 -18.56 48.97 -7.97
N HIS A 742 -18.46 50.19 -7.42
CA HIS A 742 -18.38 50.44 -5.98
C HIS A 742 -19.54 51.32 -5.49
N TYR A 743 -19.92 51.19 -4.21
CA TYR A 743 -21.03 51.96 -3.64
C TYR A 743 -20.66 53.45 -3.51
N GLY A 744 -21.27 54.29 -4.34
CA GLY A 744 -21.01 55.74 -4.41
C GLY A 744 -20.60 56.24 -5.80
N ASP A 745 -20.39 55.31 -6.74
CA ASP A 745 -20.17 55.58 -8.18
C ASP A 745 -21.46 55.87 -8.96
#